data_AF-A0A3P9D376-F1
#
_entry.id   AF-A0A3P9D376-F1
#
_cell.length_a   1.000
_cell.length_b   1.000
_cell.length_c   1.000
_cell.angle_alpha   90.00
_cell.angle_beta   90.00
_cell.angle_gamma   90.00
#
_symmetry.space_group_name_H-M   'P 1'
#
loop_
_entity.id
_entity.type
_entity.pdbx_description
1 polymer ?
#
loop_
_entity_poly.entity_id
_entity_poly.type
_entity_poly.pdbx_seq_one_letter_code
_entity_poly.pdbx_strand_id
1 'polypeptide(L)'
;HCPSPASLQSAIVVPLPKRTNISSLNDYRSAALTPVIMKCFVRCLIMSCLPPSLAPVLFVSKNGLYFYCGKIPAGSQWTIFQKALTNICFFNSDVLHKCHRKLKPALKKKFQCVFEGIAKAGNPTLLNQIYTELYITEGGTAEVNDEHEVRQIETASRKPHRSETTIRQEDIFKDIPGRVEPIRSVLTKGVAGIGKTVLTQKYSLDWAEDKANQDIQFIFPFTFRELNVLKEEKFSLVGLVHHFFTETKEAGICSFEDFQGKLLPSARLWITTRPAAANQIPPDCVGMVTEVRGFTDPQKEEYFRKRFRDEEQASRIISHIKTSRSLHIMCHIPVFCWITATVLEDVLKTREGGQLPKTLTEMYIHFLVVQAKVKKVKYDGGAETDPHWSPESRKMMESLGKLAFDQLQKGNLIFYESDLTECGIDIRAASVYSGVFTQIFKEERKLYQKKVFFFVHLSVQEFLAALHVHLTFINSGLNLMEQQQTTSKRSSFFRKKESLHQSAVDKALQSPNGHLDLFLRFLLGLSLKTNQSLLRGLLTQTGSSSQYNKKTVQYIKKKLSKNLSAEKSINLFHCLNELDDRSLVEEIQQSLRSGSLSTDELSPAQWSALVFILLSSEKDLDVFDLQKYSASEEALLRLLPVVKASNKALLSHCDLSERSCEALASGLSSQTSNLRQLDLSNINLKDSGVKLLSEGLKSPHCTLETLSLSGCLITEECCTSLASALSSNPSHLRELDLNDGSITAAGLCLFSPSDSCQLTIDTNTVHTKLQLSDNNRKVTRVEEVQSYPDHPDRFDVHPQLLCRNGLTGRCYWEVEWRGDVYISVSYRSIRRKGHSDDCLFGSNDQSWSLWCTDDGPRSVWHNYRQTSISSSSSSSSSVSNRAAVYVDCPAGTLSFYRVSSDTLIHLHTFNTTFTQTLYPGFRVWSGSSVSLC
;
A
#
# COMPACT_ATOMS: atom_id res chain seq x y z
N HIS A 1 23.84 68.47 -5.23
CA HIS A 1 22.58 67.76 -5.54
C HIS A 1 22.89 66.49 -6.34
N CYS A 2 22.63 65.31 -5.78
CA CYS A 2 22.47 64.03 -6.52
C CYS A 2 21.07 64.01 -7.21
N PRO A 3 20.76 63.18 -8.24
CA PRO A 3 21.07 61.73 -8.31
C PRO A 3 21.30 61.05 -9.71
N SER A 4 21.82 59.81 -9.64
CA SER A 4 21.66 58.58 -10.48
C SER A 4 21.70 58.60 -12.02
N PRO A 5 22.21 57.49 -12.62
CA PRO A 5 21.58 56.94 -13.82
C PRO A 5 21.27 55.43 -13.78
N ALA A 6 20.02 55.15 -14.16
CA ALA A 6 19.56 54.20 -15.17
C ALA A 6 19.79 52.69 -15.02
N SER A 7 18.68 52.06 -14.63
CA SER A 7 18.19 50.71 -14.95
C SER A 7 18.06 50.42 -16.45
N LEU A 8 18.35 49.18 -16.85
CA LEU A 8 17.74 48.53 -18.02
C LEU A 8 17.48 47.04 -17.74
N GLN A 9 16.38 46.58 -18.33
CA GLN A 9 15.55 45.43 -17.97
C GLN A 9 15.98 44.13 -18.66
N SER A 10 15.72 43.00 -18.02
CA SER A 10 15.28 41.77 -18.71
C SER A 10 14.13 41.14 -17.91
N ALA A 11 12.91 41.37 -18.38
CA ALA A 11 11.70 40.70 -17.90
C ALA A 11 11.54 39.36 -18.61
N ILE A 12 11.27 38.28 -17.86
CA ILE A 12 10.65 37.08 -18.42
C ILE A 12 9.17 37.16 -18.06
N VAL A 13 8.38 37.43 -19.09
CA VAL A 13 6.92 37.36 -19.09
C VAL A 13 6.51 35.90 -19.19
N VAL A 14 5.76 35.39 -18.21
CA VAL A 14 4.98 34.15 -18.37
C VAL A 14 3.53 34.54 -18.63
N PRO A 15 2.89 34.09 -19.73
CA PRO A 15 1.51 34.45 -20.03
C PRO A 15 0.55 33.85 -19.00
N LEU A 16 -0.35 34.68 -18.48
CA LEU A 16 -1.60 34.22 -17.88
C LEU A 16 -2.44 33.52 -18.96
N PRO A 17 -2.95 32.29 -18.74
CA PRO A 17 -3.96 31.73 -19.62
C PRO A 17 -5.20 32.63 -19.57
N LYS A 18 -5.59 33.14 -20.74
CA LYS A 18 -6.87 33.82 -20.95
C LYS A 18 -8.01 32.87 -20.57
N ARG A 19 -9.01 33.43 -19.88
CA ARG A 19 -10.32 32.85 -19.56
C ARG A 19 -10.74 31.74 -20.55
N THR A 20 -10.71 30.49 -20.09
CA THR A 20 -11.55 29.42 -20.63
C THR A 20 -12.72 29.24 -19.67
N ASN A 21 -13.94 29.29 -20.22
CA ASN A 21 -15.15 28.88 -19.50
C ASN A 21 -14.99 27.42 -19.07
N ILE A 22 -14.79 27.18 -17.78
CA ILE A 22 -14.82 25.84 -17.19
C ILE A 22 -15.97 25.83 -16.19
N SER A 23 -17.07 25.24 -16.65
CA SER A 23 -18.23 24.86 -15.88
C SER A 23 -17.95 23.54 -15.14
N SER A 24 -17.24 23.59 -14.02
CA SER A 24 -17.30 22.57 -12.95
C SER A 24 -16.43 23.01 -11.77
N LEU A 25 -17.02 23.78 -10.86
CA LEU A 25 -16.39 24.19 -9.62
C LEU A 25 -16.82 23.21 -8.51
N ASN A 26 -16.27 22.00 -8.53
CA ASN A 26 -16.47 20.99 -7.48
C ASN A 26 -15.17 20.22 -7.29
N ASP A 27 -14.15 20.87 -6.73
CA ASP A 27 -12.96 20.19 -6.23
C ASP A 27 -12.56 20.76 -4.87
N TYR A 28 -12.40 19.84 -3.93
CA TYR A 28 -12.07 20.03 -2.53
C TYR A 28 -10.95 21.06 -2.30
N ARG A 29 -11.31 22.25 -1.81
CA ARG A 29 -10.34 23.18 -1.22
C ARG A 29 -9.95 22.71 0.18
N SER A 30 -9.12 21.66 0.23
CA SER A 30 -8.15 21.53 1.31
C SER A 30 -7.29 22.79 1.34
N ALA A 31 -6.86 23.22 2.53
CA ALA A 31 -5.99 24.39 2.67
C ALA A 31 -4.70 24.17 1.86
N ALA A 32 -4.70 24.65 0.61
CA ALA A 32 -3.62 24.43 -0.33
C ALA A 32 -2.32 24.98 0.27
N LEU A 33 -1.31 24.11 0.37
CA LEU A 33 0.09 24.51 0.41
C LEU A 33 0.30 25.41 -0.80
N THR A 34 0.49 26.69 -0.57
CA THR A 34 0.61 27.62 -1.69
C THR A 34 1.96 27.35 -2.35
N PRO A 35 2.05 27.27 -3.69
CA PRO A 35 3.31 27.02 -4.40
C PRO A 35 4.45 27.94 -3.97
N VAL A 36 4.15 29.10 -3.37
CA VAL A 36 5.09 30.09 -2.85
C VAL A 36 5.85 29.61 -1.59
N ILE A 37 5.18 28.96 -0.62
CA ILE A 37 5.85 28.49 0.61
C ILE A 37 6.76 27.31 0.28
N MET A 38 6.27 26.38 -0.56
CA MET A 38 7.08 25.27 -1.05
C MET A 38 8.22 25.79 -1.92
N LYS A 39 7.99 26.75 -2.84
CA LYS A 39 9.09 27.38 -3.60
C LYS A 39 10.10 28.11 -2.73
N CYS A 40 9.76 28.64 -1.55
CA CYS A 40 10.72 29.28 -0.65
C CYS A 40 11.53 28.25 0.15
N PHE A 41 10.88 27.22 0.71
CA PHE A 41 11.55 26.12 1.39
C PHE A 41 12.42 25.30 0.42
N VAL A 42 11.89 25.02 -0.76
CA VAL A 42 12.55 24.31 -1.86
C VAL A 42 13.61 25.19 -2.52
N ARG A 43 13.50 26.53 -2.62
CA ARG A 43 14.64 27.37 -3.05
C ARG A 43 15.79 27.33 -2.06
N CYS A 44 15.52 27.36 -0.76
CA CYS A 44 16.56 27.21 0.26
C CYS A 44 17.24 25.84 0.19
N LEU A 45 16.50 24.77 -0.13
CA LEU A 45 17.06 23.43 -0.34
C LEU A 45 17.78 23.27 -1.70
N ILE A 46 17.21 23.76 -2.81
CA ILE A 46 17.77 23.61 -4.18
C ILE A 46 19.09 24.38 -4.33
N MET A 47 19.28 25.50 -3.63
CA MET A 47 20.58 26.20 -3.61
C MET A 47 21.70 25.39 -2.94
N SER A 48 21.39 24.26 -2.29
CA SER A 48 22.38 23.36 -1.69
C SER A 48 22.77 22.16 -2.57
N CYS A 49 22.18 22.02 -3.77
CA CYS A 49 22.41 20.90 -4.69
C CYS A 49 23.20 21.27 -5.97
N LEU A 50 23.76 22.48 -6.08
CA LEU A 50 24.60 22.85 -7.22
C LEU A 50 26.07 22.41 -7.02
N PRO A 51 26.74 21.87 -8.06
CA PRO A 51 28.09 21.32 -7.96
C PRO A 51 29.15 22.38 -7.62
N PRO A 52 30.33 21.99 -7.07
CA PRO A 52 31.33 22.90 -6.50
C PRO A 52 32.16 23.73 -7.51
N SER A 53 31.73 23.87 -8.77
CA SER A 53 32.54 24.48 -9.83
C SER A 53 32.36 25.99 -10.04
N LEU A 54 31.62 26.69 -9.18
CA LEU A 54 31.49 28.15 -9.24
C LEU A 54 31.84 28.79 -7.89
N ALA A 55 33.12 29.11 -7.73
CA ALA A 55 33.57 30.02 -6.68
C ALA A 55 33.26 31.48 -7.09
N PRO A 56 32.79 32.30 -6.15
CA PRO A 56 33.63 33.43 -5.79
C PRO A 56 33.79 33.60 -4.26
N VAL A 57 35.00 34.01 -3.90
CA VAL A 57 35.49 34.30 -2.55
C VAL A 57 34.69 35.44 -1.91
N LEU A 58 34.20 35.25 -0.68
CA LEU A 58 33.49 36.25 0.13
C LEU A 58 34.28 36.50 1.43
N PHE A 59 34.67 37.75 1.69
CA PHE A 59 35.16 38.20 2.99
C PHE A 59 34.05 38.98 3.72
N VAL A 60 33.85 38.68 5.01
CA VAL A 60 32.81 39.25 5.87
C VAL A 60 33.44 40.34 6.76
N SER A 61 32.80 41.52 6.83
CA SER A 61 33.08 42.55 7.85
C SER A 61 31.82 42.82 8.68
N LYS A 62 32.03 43.28 9.91
CA LYS A 62 31.17 43.12 11.08
C LYS A 62 29.75 43.72 11.01
N ASN A 63 29.40 44.52 9.99
CA ASN A 63 28.13 45.28 9.97
C ASN A 63 27.36 45.27 8.62
N GLY A 64 27.38 44.15 7.88
CA GLY A 64 26.45 43.93 6.75
C GLY A 64 27.09 43.91 5.35
N LEU A 65 26.44 43.20 4.43
CA LEU A 65 26.85 43.02 3.02
C LEU A 65 26.68 44.32 2.22
N TYR A 66 27.79 44.86 1.68
CA TYR A 66 27.76 45.83 0.58
C TYR A 66 28.60 45.29 -0.59
N PHE A 67 28.06 45.38 -1.81
CA PHE A 67 28.80 45.12 -3.04
C PHE A 67 29.68 46.33 -3.36
N TYR A 68 31.00 46.16 -3.37
CA TYR A 68 31.92 47.17 -3.90
C TYR A 68 32.85 46.51 -4.92
N CYS A 69 32.95 47.10 -6.12
CA CYS A 69 33.82 46.65 -7.20
C CYS A 69 35.01 47.61 -7.29
N GLY A 70 36.20 47.19 -6.83
CA GLY A 70 37.44 47.95 -6.93
C GLY A 70 38.63 47.22 -6.27
N LYS A 71 39.81 47.28 -6.89
CA LYS A 71 41.04 46.57 -6.46
C LYS A 71 41.56 47.07 -5.10
N ILE A 72 41.88 46.14 -4.19
CA ILE A 72 42.60 46.42 -2.93
C ILE A 72 44.10 46.11 -3.11
N PRO A 73 45.04 46.98 -2.68
CA PRO A 73 46.48 46.73 -2.76
C PRO A 73 46.99 45.79 -1.65
N ALA A 74 48.09 45.10 -1.93
CA ALA A 74 48.72 44.12 -1.04
C ALA A 74 49.43 44.77 0.17
N GLY A 75 49.27 44.15 1.35
CA GLY A 75 50.15 44.38 2.50
C GLY A 75 49.48 44.25 3.87
N SER A 76 49.91 43.23 4.63
CA SER A 76 49.89 43.16 6.11
C SER A 76 48.54 43.17 6.85
N GLN A 77 47.77 42.07 6.84
CA GLN A 77 46.77 41.75 7.90
C GLN A 77 46.58 40.25 8.21
N TRP A 78 47.58 39.38 7.97
CA TRP A 78 47.44 37.95 8.27
C TRP A 78 47.47 37.59 9.77
N THR A 79 48.07 38.42 10.61
CA THR A 79 48.23 38.14 12.06
C THR A 79 47.02 38.49 12.92
N ILE A 80 46.06 39.29 12.41
CA ILE A 80 44.82 39.63 13.13
C ILE A 80 43.74 38.56 12.89
N PHE A 81 43.80 37.82 11.78
CA PHE A 81 42.83 36.78 11.44
C PHE A 81 42.97 35.51 12.30
N GLN A 82 44.20 35.16 12.71
CA GLN A 82 44.45 33.98 13.55
C GLN A 82 43.96 34.15 15.00
N LYS A 83 43.98 35.36 15.56
CA LYS A 83 43.41 35.66 16.90
C LYS A 83 41.88 35.79 16.90
N ALA A 84 41.26 36.07 15.75
CA ALA A 84 39.80 36.09 15.63
C ALA A 84 39.21 34.67 15.53
N LEU A 85 39.92 33.73 14.88
CA LEU A 85 39.47 32.34 14.75
C LEU A 85 39.54 31.54 16.06
N THR A 86 40.49 31.83 16.95
CA THR A 86 40.59 31.15 18.26
C THR A 86 39.48 31.54 19.25
N ASN A 87 38.86 32.71 19.07
CA ASN A 87 37.73 33.16 19.90
C ASN A 87 36.35 32.70 19.38
N ILE A 88 36.25 32.16 18.16
CA ILE A 88 34.98 31.64 17.62
C ILE A 88 34.68 30.21 18.15
N CYS A 89 35.69 29.46 18.57
CA CYS A 89 35.51 28.11 19.12
C CYS A 89 35.00 28.08 20.58
N PHE A 90 35.18 29.16 21.36
CA PHE A 90 34.75 29.21 22.77
C PHE A 90 33.30 29.71 22.97
N PHE A 91 32.69 30.38 21.98
CA PHE A 91 31.33 30.91 22.12
C PHE A 91 30.21 29.90 21.81
N ASN A 92 30.49 28.83 21.06
CA ASN A 92 29.44 27.95 20.52
C ASN A 92 28.80 27.03 21.59
N SER A 93 29.59 26.51 22.53
CA SER A 93 29.08 25.65 23.61
C SER A 93 28.16 26.40 24.57
N ASP A 94 28.55 27.62 24.98
CA ASP A 94 27.81 28.40 25.95
C ASP A 94 26.47 28.89 25.39
N VAL A 95 26.42 29.31 24.12
CA VAL A 95 25.17 29.71 23.46
C VAL A 95 24.25 28.50 23.26
N LEU A 96 24.80 27.34 22.86
CA LEU A 96 24.05 26.10 22.69
C LEU A 96 23.46 25.62 24.03
N HIS A 97 24.26 25.59 25.08
CA HIS A 97 23.83 25.23 26.43
C HIS A 97 22.79 26.23 26.98
N LYS A 98 22.99 27.54 26.78
CA LYS A 98 22.03 28.59 27.18
C LYS A 98 20.70 28.46 26.43
N CYS A 99 20.74 28.13 25.14
CA CYS A 99 19.55 27.90 24.34
C CYS A 99 18.82 26.61 24.77
N HIS A 100 19.54 25.50 24.99
CA HIS A 100 18.97 24.25 25.51
C HIS A 100 18.28 24.46 26.85
N ARG A 101 18.92 25.20 27.78
CA ARG A 101 18.38 25.53 29.10
C ARG A 101 17.06 26.31 29.04
N LYS A 102 16.76 27.00 27.93
CA LYS A 102 15.48 27.70 27.74
C LYS A 102 14.48 26.93 26.87
N LEU A 103 14.94 26.40 25.74
CA LEU A 103 14.09 25.74 24.74
C LEU A 103 13.56 24.39 25.22
N LYS A 104 14.39 23.53 25.82
CA LYS A 104 13.94 22.21 26.30
C LYS A 104 12.83 22.34 27.36
N PRO A 105 12.97 23.18 28.41
CA PRO A 105 11.86 23.41 29.36
C PRO A 105 10.60 23.99 28.71
N ALA A 106 10.73 24.89 27.73
CA ALA A 106 9.60 25.47 27.01
C ALA A 106 8.83 24.39 26.21
N LEU A 107 9.54 23.54 25.46
CA LEU A 107 8.93 22.42 24.72
C LEU A 107 8.34 21.38 25.67
N LYS A 108 9.02 21.07 26.78
CA LYS A 108 8.50 20.18 27.82
C LYS A 108 7.18 20.73 28.35
N LYS A 109 7.13 21.98 28.79
CA LYS A 109 5.88 22.62 29.27
C LYS A 109 4.78 22.64 28.20
N LYS A 110 5.14 22.81 26.92
CA LYS A 110 4.19 22.85 25.80
C LYS A 110 3.57 21.48 25.49
N PHE A 111 4.34 20.39 25.58
CA PHE A 111 3.92 19.05 25.12
C PHE A 111 3.76 18.00 26.23
N GLN A 112 4.09 18.32 27.49
CA GLN A 112 3.99 17.39 28.61
C GLN A 112 2.57 16.90 28.87
N CYS A 113 1.55 17.70 28.53
CA CYS A 113 0.15 17.38 28.76
C CYS A 113 -0.60 17.19 27.44
N VAL A 114 -1.47 16.18 27.38
CA VAL A 114 -2.38 16.00 26.25
C VAL A 114 -3.61 16.86 26.45
N PHE A 115 -3.98 17.58 25.40
CA PHE A 115 -5.21 18.36 25.41
C PHE A 115 -6.42 17.45 25.12
N GLU A 116 -7.00 16.87 26.16
CA GLU A 116 -8.22 16.04 26.11
C GLU A 116 -9.53 16.87 26.24
N GLY A 117 -9.48 18.18 26.00
CA GLY A 117 -10.60 19.11 26.23
C GLY A 117 -10.48 19.82 27.58
N ILE A 118 -11.59 20.11 28.28
CA ILE A 118 -11.46 20.77 29.59
C ILE A 118 -10.88 19.80 30.63
N ALA A 119 -9.66 20.08 31.08
CA ALA A 119 -9.06 19.44 32.25
C ALA A 119 -10.08 19.35 33.40
N LYS A 120 -10.26 18.17 33.99
CA LYS A 120 -10.92 18.07 35.31
C LYS A 120 -10.06 18.90 36.27
N ALA A 121 -10.69 19.71 37.11
CA ALA A 121 -9.97 20.55 38.05
C ALA A 121 -8.94 19.68 38.82
N GLY A 122 -7.65 20.00 38.67
CA GLY A 122 -6.59 19.47 39.52
C GLY A 122 -5.59 18.47 38.94
N ASN A 123 -5.77 17.84 37.77
CA ASN A 123 -4.74 16.92 37.22
C ASN A 123 -4.74 16.83 35.68
N PRO A 124 -3.77 17.44 34.97
CA PRO A 124 -3.63 17.28 33.53
C PRO A 124 -3.09 15.88 33.19
N THR A 125 -3.65 15.24 32.15
CA THR A 125 -3.20 13.94 31.66
C THR A 125 -1.83 14.08 31.02
N LEU A 126 -0.80 13.46 31.60
CA LEU A 126 0.57 13.51 31.10
C LEU A 126 0.71 12.66 29.84
N LEU A 127 1.28 13.22 28.77
CA LEU A 127 1.48 12.53 27.50
C LEU A 127 2.26 11.23 27.69
N ASN A 128 3.32 11.23 28.49
CA ASN A 128 4.12 10.03 28.76
C ASN A 128 3.35 8.90 29.46
N GLN A 129 2.26 9.19 30.17
CA GLN A 129 1.48 8.18 30.87
C GLN A 129 0.46 7.49 29.95
N ILE A 130 -0.06 8.21 28.96
CA ILE A 130 -1.11 7.72 28.07
C ILE A 130 -0.65 7.43 26.64
N TYR A 131 0.56 7.86 26.27
CA TYR A 131 1.09 7.63 24.94
C TYR A 131 1.27 6.12 24.70
N THR A 132 0.60 5.63 23.68
CA THR A 132 0.78 4.29 23.13
C THR A 132 1.50 4.46 21.79
N GLU A 133 2.55 3.66 21.58
CA GLU A 133 3.33 3.72 20.35
C GLU A 133 2.44 3.43 19.14
N LEU A 134 2.59 4.21 18.07
CA LEU A 134 1.81 4.05 16.84
C LEU A 134 2.50 3.04 15.92
N TYR A 135 1.71 2.21 15.23
CA TYR A 135 2.25 1.36 14.18
C TYR A 135 2.56 2.19 12.93
N ILE A 136 3.85 2.34 12.62
CA ILE A 136 4.37 3.12 11.49
C ILE A 136 5.12 2.19 10.54
N THR A 137 4.88 2.39 9.26
CA THR A 137 5.42 1.54 8.19
C THR A 137 6.05 2.40 7.10
N GLU A 138 6.99 1.83 6.35
CA GLU A 138 7.50 2.46 5.13
C GLU A 138 6.35 2.58 4.10
N GLY A 139 6.11 3.79 3.61
CA GLY A 139 4.99 4.08 2.73
C GLY A 139 5.30 3.74 1.27
N GLY A 140 4.39 3.03 0.62
CA GLY A 140 4.40 2.85 -0.84
C GLY A 140 4.15 4.15 -1.62
N THR A 141 4.18 4.06 -2.96
CA THR A 141 3.97 5.18 -3.89
C THR A 141 2.78 6.05 -3.49
N ALA A 142 2.90 7.35 -3.76
CA ALA A 142 1.96 8.40 -3.38
C ALA A 142 0.66 8.35 -4.21
N GLU A 143 -0.09 7.24 -4.16
CA GLU A 143 -1.41 7.16 -4.78
C GLU A 143 -2.46 7.81 -3.88
N VAL A 144 -3.38 8.57 -4.49
CA VAL A 144 -4.48 9.23 -3.76
C VAL A 144 -5.49 8.15 -3.41
N ASN A 145 -5.65 7.82 -2.12
CA ASN A 145 -6.85 7.11 -1.70
C ASN A 145 -7.96 8.13 -1.42
N ASP A 146 -8.92 8.22 -2.34
CA ASP A 146 -10.08 9.12 -2.29
C ASP A 146 -11.27 8.55 -1.50
N GLU A 147 -11.16 7.32 -0.96
CA GLU A 147 -12.21 6.73 -0.14
C GLU A 147 -12.41 7.49 1.17
N HIS A 148 -13.62 7.41 1.70
CA HIS A 148 -13.95 7.98 3.00
C HIS A 148 -13.17 7.29 4.13
N GLU A 149 -12.83 8.06 5.18
CA GLU A 149 -11.99 7.60 6.30
C GLU A 149 -12.50 6.30 6.94
N VAL A 150 -13.83 6.11 7.04
CA VAL A 150 -14.41 4.87 7.59
C VAL A 150 -14.05 3.61 6.78
N ARG A 151 -14.03 3.70 5.44
CA ARG A 151 -13.65 2.57 4.57
C ARG A 151 -12.16 2.29 4.67
N GLN A 152 -11.34 3.35 4.72
CA GLN A 152 -9.90 3.22 4.92
C GLN A 152 -9.59 2.52 6.25
N ILE A 153 -10.31 2.83 7.34
CA ILE A 153 -10.14 2.16 8.64
C ILE A 153 -10.58 0.70 8.56
N GLU A 154 -11.73 0.42 7.95
CA GLU A 154 -12.22 -0.96 7.79
C GLU A 154 -11.24 -1.81 6.99
N THR A 155 -10.62 -1.25 5.95
CA THR A 155 -9.58 -1.89 5.16
C THR A 155 -8.27 -2.03 5.95
N ALA A 156 -7.80 -0.96 6.61
CA ALA A 156 -6.55 -0.97 7.40
C ALA A 156 -6.62 -1.85 8.66
N SER A 157 -7.82 -2.07 9.21
CA SER A 157 -8.06 -3.02 10.30
C SER A 157 -7.92 -4.49 9.87
N ARG A 158 -7.92 -4.76 8.56
CA ARG A 158 -7.60 -6.09 8.01
C ARG A 158 -6.08 -6.22 7.97
N LYS A 159 -5.55 -7.41 8.30
CA LYS A 159 -4.11 -7.64 8.39
C LYS A 159 -3.39 -7.12 7.13
N PRO A 160 -2.27 -6.40 7.30
CA PRO A 160 -1.67 -5.68 6.20
C PRO A 160 -1.13 -6.60 5.09
N HIS A 161 -1.26 -6.02 3.90
CA HIS A 161 -0.94 -6.42 2.54
C HIS A 161 0.51 -6.84 2.26
N ARG A 162 1.44 -6.60 3.18
CA ARG A 162 2.90 -6.69 2.95
C ARG A 162 3.60 -6.93 4.27
N SER A 163 4.73 -7.66 4.27
CA SER A 163 5.72 -7.59 5.34
C SER A 163 6.35 -6.20 5.32
N GLU A 164 5.60 -5.22 5.82
CA GLU A 164 6.02 -3.83 5.83
C GLU A 164 7.16 -3.65 6.83
N THR A 165 8.22 -2.97 6.39
CA THR A 165 9.30 -2.54 7.27
C THR A 165 8.69 -1.63 8.33
N THR A 166 8.55 -2.16 9.54
CA THR A 166 8.05 -1.40 10.68
C THR A 166 9.13 -0.41 11.10
N ILE A 167 8.76 0.86 11.21
CA ILE A 167 9.68 1.94 11.57
C ILE A 167 9.31 2.41 12.96
N ARG A 168 10.23 2.31 13.91
CA ARG A 168 10.03 2.93 15.23
C ARG A 168 10.13 4.44 15.10
N GLN A 169 9.44 5.17 15.97
CA GLN A 169 9.49 6.64 15.98
C GLN A 169 10.93 7.17 16.12
N GLU A 170 11.77 6.51 16.93
CA GLU A 170 13.18 6.84 17.15
C GLU A 170 14.09 6.55 15.94
N ASP A 171 13.63 5.70 15.02
CA ASP A 171 14.38 5.26 13.85
C ASP A 171 13.94 6.00 12.58
N ILE A 172 13.04 6.98 12.68
CA ILE A 172 12.42 7.64 11.52
C ILE A 172 13.41 8.37 10.60
N PHE A 173 14.60 8.68 11.08
CA PHE A 173 15.70 9.28 10.29
C PHE A 173 16.93 8.36 10.19
N LYS A 174 16.85 7.12 10.68
CA LYS A 174 17.96 6.17 10.56
C LYS A 174 17.97 5.54 9.17
N ASP A 175 19.16 5.24 8.68
CA ASP A 175 19.34 4.68 7.35
C ASP A 175 18.82 3.24 7.29
N ILE A 176 18.02 2.94 6.26
CA ILE A 176 17.50 1.60 5.99
C ILE A 176 18.62 0.79 5.27
N PRO A 177 18.84 -0.49 5.61
CA PRO A 177 19.88 -1.31 4.97
C PRO A 177 19.73 -1.32 3.44
N GLY A 178 20.80 -0.97 2.73
CA GLY A 178 20.84 -0.97 1.25
C GLY A 178 20.71 0.40 0.57
N ARG A 179 20.47 1.48 1.32
CA ARG A 179 20.44 2.85 0.77
C ARG A 179 21.81 3.54 0.86
N VAL A 180 22.24 4.19 -0.23
CA VAL A 180 23.54 4.87 -0.33
C VAL A 180 23.52 6.29 0.26
N GLU A 181 22.37 6.94 0.32
CA GLU A 181 22.20 8.32 0.80
C GLU A 181 21.42 8.40 2.12
N PRO A 182 21.80 9.31 3.04
CA PRO A 182 21.17 9.44 4.34
C PRO A 182 19.77 10.05 4.26
N ILE A 183 18.84 9.55 5.07
CA ILE A 183 17.44 10.02 5.07
C ILE A 183 17.33 11.39 5.76
N ARG A 184 17.10 12.46 4.99
CA ARG A 184 16.98 13.84 5.53
C ARG A 184 15.57 14.40 5.53
N SER A 185 14.70 13.99 4.60
CA SER A 185 13.31 14.43 4.56
C SER A 185 12.35 13.24 4.62
N VAL A 186 11.43 13.29 5.58
CA VAL A 186 10.42 12.25 5.82
C VAL A 186 9.03 12.85 5.66
N LEU A 187 8.20 12.22 4.84
CA LEU A 187 6.78 12.53 4.67
C LEU A 187 5.92 11.43 5.28
N THR A 188 5.30 11.70 6.41
CA THR A 188 4.40 10.77 7.08
C THR A 188 2.93 11.04 6.73
N LYS A 189 2.28 10.10 6.06
CA LYS A 189 0.85 10.14 5.74
C LYS A 189 0.01 9.32 6.73
N GLY A 190 -1.29 9.61 6.79
CA GLY A 190 -2.26 8.83 7.57
C GLY A 190 -3.61 9.54 7.70
N VAL A 191 -4.68 8.81 7.98
CA VAL A 191 -6.07 9.33 8.10
C VAL A 191 -6.24 10.34 9.24
N ALA A 192 -7.35 11.08 9.29
CA ALA A 192 -7.61 12.00 10.40
C ALA A 192 -7.70 11.26 11.75
N GLY A 193 -7.36 11.95 12.84
CA GLY A 193 -7.41 11.35 14.18
C GLY A 193 -6.33 10.29 14.48
N ILE A 194 -5.56 9.83 13.49
CA ILE A 194 -4.62 8.69 13.61
C ILE A 194 -3.41 8.93 14.54
N GLY A 195 -3.25 10.13 15.08
CA GLY A 195 -2.18 10.43 16.03
C GLY A 195 -0.93 11.12 15.45
N LYS A 196 -0.89 11.50 14.16
CA LYS A 196 0.25 12.21 13.53
C LYS A 196 0.76 13.42 14.33
N THR A 197 -0.13 14.25 14.87
CA THR A 197 0.25 15.41 15.69
C THR A 197 0.79 14.97 17.06
N VAL A 198 0.17 13.98 17.69
CA VAL A 198 0.63 13.43 18.99
C VAL A 198 2.00 12.76 18.84
N LEU A 199 2.27 12.13 17.69
CA LEU A 199 3.55 11.52 17.33
C LEU A 199 4.69 12.55 17.31
N THR A 200 4.52 13.66 16.60
CA THR A 200 5.52 14.73 16.52
C THR A 200 5.70 15.48 17.86
N GLN A 201 4.62 15.62 18.64
CA GLN A 201 4.67 16.13 20.01
C GLN A 201 5.48 15.22 20.93
N LYS A 202 5.25 13.89 20.86
CA LYS A 202 5.99 12.91 21.65
C LYS A 202 7.48 12.91 21.29
N TYR A 203 7.81 12.95 19.99
CA TYR A 203 9.19 13.06 19.52
C TYR A 203 9.91 14.30 20.09
N SER A 204 9.22 15.44 20.08
CA SER A 204 9.75 16.70 20.61
C SER A 204 9.88 16.67 22.14
N LEU A 205 8.93 16.01 22.83
CA LEU A 205 8.95 15.85 24.29
C LEU A 205 10.11 14.95 24.73
N ASP A 206 10.32 13.82 24.07
CA ASP A 206 11.41 12.88 24.40
C ASP A 206 12.79 13.52 24.22
N TRP A 207 12.94 14.37 23.20
CA TRP A 207 14.15 15.18 23.02
C TRP A 207 14.33 16.21 24.14
N ALA A 208 13.24 16.88 24.53
CA ALA A 208 13.25 17.90 25.58
C ALA A 208 13.46 17.32 26.99
N GLU A 209 13.14 16.04 27.20
CA GLU A 209 13.34 15.30 28.45
C GLU A 209 14.64 14.48 28.48
N ASP A 210 15.52 14.65 27.49
CA ASP A 210 16.80 13.93 27.38
C ASP A 210 16.65 12.40 27.30
N LYS A 211 15.51 11.90 26.78
CA LYS A 211 15.23 10.45 26.67
C LYS A 211 15.66 9.85 25.33
N ALA A 212 15.49 10.58 24.23
CA ALA A 212 15.79 10.12 22.88
C ALA A 212 16.23 11.27 21.96
N ASN A 213 16.70 10.95 20.74
CA ASN A 213 17.02 11.89 19.66
C ASN A 213 18.09 12.95 20.01
N GLN A 214 19.01 12.64 20.94
CA GLN A 214 20.06 13.59 21.37
C GLN A 214 21.16 13.80 20.31
N ASP A 215 21.12 13.05 19.21
CA ASP A 215 21.89 13.33 18.00
C ASP A 215 21.42 14.61 17.28
N ILE A 216 20.22 15.10 17.59
CA ILE A 216 19.69 16.37 17.07
C ILE A 216 19.98 17.51 18.04
N GLN A 217 20.67 18.54 17.56
CA GLN A 217 21.02 19.73 18.36
C GLN A 217 19.82 20.61 18.71
N PHE A 218 18.85 20.77 17.80
CA PHE A 218 17.66 21.61 18.02
C PHE A 218 16.44 21.00 17.34
N ILE A 219 15.28 21.07 17.99
CA ILE A 219 13.98 20.70 17.41
C ILE A 219 13.06 21.91 17.43
N PHE A 220 12.54 22.27 16.25
CA PHE A 220 11.59 23.37 16.05
C PHE A 220 10.29 22.84 15.45
N PRO A 221 9.31 22.46 16.29
CA PRO A 221 8.04 21.95 15.81
C PRO A 221 7.14 23.10 15.35
N PHE A 222 6.89 23.16 14.05
CA PHE A 222 5.95 24.10 13.45
C PHE A 222 4.64 23.39 13.09
N THR A 223 3.52 24.07 13.28
CA THR A 223 2.27 23.63 12.65
C THR A 223 2.08 24.36 11.32
N PHE A 224 1.71 23.64 10.25
CA PHE A 224 1.35 24.30 8.97
C PHE A 224 0.19 25.28 9.14
N ARG A 225 -0.63 25.09 10.17
CA ARG A 225 -1.72 26.00 10.51
C ARG A 225 -1.18 27.36 10.92
N GLU A 226 -0.18 27.41 11.79
CA GLU A 226 0.52 28.63 12.23
C GLU A 226 1.37 29.23 11.10
N LEU A 227 2.07 28.41 10.31
CA LEU A 227 2.90 28.90 9.20
C LEU A 227 2.07 29.53 8.08
N ASN A 228 0.92 28.95 7.75
CA ASN A 228 0.01 29.50 6.73
C ASN A 228 -0.50 30.89 7.08
N VAL A 229 -0.40 31.28 8.34
CA VAL A 229 -0.81 32.59 8.79
C VAL A 229 0.21 33.68 8.44
N LEU A 230 1.49 33.32 8.31
CA LEU A 230 2.58 34.24 7.97
C LEU A 230 2.79 34.36 6.44
N LYS A 231 1.83 33.89 5.63
CA LYS A 231 1.99 33.68 4.19
C LYS A 231 2.28 34.94 3.38
N GLU A 232 1.88 36.12 3.86
CA GLU A 232 2.15 37.40 3.18
C GLU A 232 3.37 38.13 3.74
N GLU A 233 3.94 37.63 4.84
CA GLU A 233 5.12 38.21 5.49
C GLU A 233 6.40 37.47 5.05
N LYS A 234 7.50 38.22 4.91
CA LYS A 234 8.81 37.64 4.58
C LYS A 234 9.63 37.48 5.84
N PHE A 235 9.93 36.23 6.19
CA PHE A 235 10.83 35.90 7.29
C PHE A 235 12.16 35.36 6.76
N SER A 236 13.27 35.70 7.42
CA SER A 236 14.46 34.84 7.42
C SER A 236 14.19 33.61 8.30
N LEU A 237 14.94 32.52 8.14
CA LEU A 237 14.76 31.33 8.99
C LEU A 237 14.95 31.66 10.48
N VAL A 238 15.98 32.43 10.81
CA VAL A 238 16.23 32.95 12.18
C VAL A 238 15.06 33.80 12.66
N GLY A 239 14.54 34.69 11.80
CA GLY A 239 13.37 35.50 12.11
C GLY A 239 12.12 34.67 12.40
N LEU A 240 11.89 33.60 11.62
CA LEU A 240 10.78 32.68 11.80
C LEU A 240 10.91 31.89 13.11
N VAL A 241 12.10 31.37 13.41
CA VAL A 241 12.36 30.67 14.68
C VAL A 241 12.19 31.62 15.87
N HIS A 242 12.71 32.85 15.79
CA HIS A 242 12.53 33.86 16.84
C HIS A 242 11.07 34.26 17.06
N HIS A 243 10.26 34.23 16.00
CA HIS A 243 8.84 34.54 16.07
C HIS A 243 8.06 33.48 16.88
N PHE A 244 8.36 32.20 16.67
CA PHE A 244 7.67 31.09 17.36
C PHE A 244 8.32 30.61 18.65
N PHE A 245 9.63 30.84 18.79
CA PHE A 245 10.47 30.38 19.90
C PHE A 245 11.30 31.56 20.40
N THR A 246 10.67 32.50 21.10
CA THR A 246 11.33 33.71 21.62
C THR A 246 12.53 33.38 22.51
N GLU A 247 12.55 32.20 23.13
CA GLU A 247 13.66 31.65 23.91
C GLU A 247 14.99 31.63 23.14
N THR A 248 14.93 31.38 21.82
CA THR A 248 16.10 31.34 20.94
C THR A 248 16.69 32.74 20.72
N LYS A 249 15.82 33.75 20.57
CA LYS A 249 16.20 35.16 20.52
C LYS A 249 16.84 35.61 21.84
N GLU A 250 16.24 35.22 22.96
CA GLU A 250 16.76 35.55 24.29
C GLU A 250 18.06 34.79 24.64
N ALA A 251 18.32 33.66 23.99
CA ALA A 251 19.58 32.93 24.12
C ALA A 251 20.72 33.60 23.33
N GLY A 252 20.40 34.52 22.42
CA GLY A 252 21.37 35.27 21.62
C GLY A 252 21.71 34.62 20.28
N ILE A 253 20.86 33.71 19.77
CA ILE A 253 21.04 33.14 18.43
C ILE A 253 20.88 34.26 17.40
N CYS A 254 21.97 34.64 16.71
CA CYS A 254 21.95 35.73 15.72
C CYS A 254 21.98 35.19 14.29
N SER A 255 22.68 34.08 14.06
CA SER A 255 22.65 33.29 12.82
C SER A 255 22.73 31.80 13.13
N PHE A 256 22.05 30.97 12.35
CA PHE A 256 22.26 29.52 12.38
C PHE A 256 23.53 29.09 11.64
N GLU A 257 24.20 30.02 10.94
CA GLU A 257 25.46 29.78 10.23
C GLU A 257 26.69 29.82 11.15
N ASP A 258 26.55 30.40 12.35
CA ASP A 258 27.61 30.52 13.37
C ASP A 258 27.92 29.18 14.08
N PHE A 259 27.01 28.22 13.99
CA PHE A 259 27.19 26.85 14.48
C PHE A 259 27.81 26.02 13.34
N GLN A 260 29.13 25.78 13.42
CA GLN A 260 29.96 25.00 12.48
C GLN A 260 29.35 24.72 11.08
N GLY A 261 29.63 25.60 10.11
CA GLY A 261 29.68 25.27 8.67
C GLY A 261 28.41 24.69 8.04
N LYS A 262 27.56 25.55 7.46
CA LYS A 262 26.37 25.20 6.64
C LYS A 262 25.44 24.19 7.33
N LEU A 263 24.64 24.69 8.28
CA LEU A 263 23.64 23.91 9.03
C LEU A 263 22.49 23.34 8.17
N LEU A 264 22.16 23.99 7.05
CA LEU A 264 20.99 23.65 6.23
C LEU A 264 21.13 22.36 5.40
N PRO A 265 22.27 22.07 4.74
CA PRO A 265 22.50 20.78 4.11
C PRO A 265 22.27 19.58 5.04
N SER A 266 22.58 19.70 6.34
CA SER A 266 22.46 18.63 7.33
C SER A 266 21.15 18.62 8.12
N ALA A 267 20.22 19.54 7.82
CA ALA A 267 18.95 19.64 8.54
C ALA A 267 18.00 18.48 8.18
N ARG A 268 17.28 17.98 9.18
CA ARG A 268 16.25 16.95 9.03
C ARG A 268 14.86 17.58 8.98
N LEU A 269 14.04 17.18 8.02
CA LEU A 269 12.68 17.69 7.83
C LEU A 269 11.66 16.56 7.97
N TRP A 270 10.72 16.68 8.91
CA TRP A 270 9.61 15.75 9.07
C TRP A 270 8.28 16.45 8.80
N ILE A 271 7.57 16.02 7.75
CA ILE A 271 6.27 16.53 7.37
C ILE A 271 5.22 15.46 7.69
N THR A 272 4.15 15.83 8.40
CA THR A 272 2.99 14.95 8.57
C THR A 272 1.78 15.49 7.79
N THR A 273 1.09 14.64 7.04
CA THR A 273 -0.04 15.06 6.20
C THR A 273 -1.13 13.98 6.07
N ARG A 274 -2.26 14.32 5.46
CA ARG A 274 -3.29 13.33 5.04
C ARG A 274 -2.90 12.74 3.68
N PRO A 275 -3.28 11.51 3.34
CA PRO A 275 -2.98 10.91 2.03
C PRO A 275 -3.34 11.82 0.85
N ALA A 276 -4.56 12.38 0.85
CA ALA A 276 -5.02 13.29 -0.20
C ALA A 276 -4.15 14.55 -0.41
N ALA A 277 -3.45 15.01 0.62
CA ALA A 277 -2.58 16.18 0.55
C ALA A 277 -1.10 15.82 0.36
N ALA A 278 -0.73 14.54 0.47
CA ALA A 278 0.63 14.06 0.24
C ALA A 278 1.07 14.32 -1.21
N ASN A 279 0.13 14.17 -2.15
CA ASN A 279 0.43 14.26 -3.58
C ASN A 279 0.64 15.71 -4.06
N GLN A 280 0.36 16.69 -3.20
CA GLN A 280 0.69 18.10 -3.45
C GLN A 280 2.16 18.41 -3.13
N ILE A 281 2.88 17.50 -2.49
CA ILE A 281 4.29 17.65 -2.13
C ILE A 281 5.14 17.01 -3.24
N PRO A 282 6.07 17.76 -3.87
CA PRO A 282 6.92 17.21 -4.93
C PRO A 282 7.72 15.99 -4.44
N PRO A 283 7.71 14.86 -5.17
CA PRO A 283 8.45 13.65 -4.79
C PRO A 283 9.95 13.90 -4.60
N ASP A 284 10.55 14.76 -5.43
CA ASP A 284 11.97 15.13 -5.37
C ASP A 284 12.40 15.78 -4.05
N CYS A 285 11.43 16.25 -3.24
CA CYS A 285 11.68 16.86 -1.94
C CYS A 285 11.59 15.84 -0.78
N VAL A 286 11.22 14.60 -1.05
CA VAL A 286 10.91 13.58 -0.04
C VAL A 286 11.89 12.42 -0.14
N GLY A 287 12.77 12.30 0.85
CA GLY A 287 13.71 11.19 0.95
C GLY A 287 13.02 9.88 1.35
N MET A 288 12.04 9.93 2.24
CA MET A 288 11.28 8.74 2.66
C MET A 288 9.81 9.09 2.87
N VAL A 289 8.91 8.21 2.44
CA VAL A 289 7.49 8.28 2.78
C VAL A 289 7.22 7.23 3.86
N THR A 290 6.50 7.61 4.90
CA THR A 290 6.03 6.67 5.93
C THR A 290 4.52 6.80 6.10
N GLU A 291 3.88 5.77 6.62
CA GLU A 291 2.45 5.76 6.86
C GLU A 291 2.15 5.35 8.31
N VAL A 292 1.39 6.18 9.01
CA VAL A 292 0.82 5.83 10.32
C VAL A 292 -0.42 4.98 10.06
N ARG A 293 -0.33 3.70 10.40
CA ARG A 293 -1.43 2.75 10.24
C ARG A 293 -2.47 2.90 11.34
N GLY A 294 -2.06 3.15 12.59
CA GLY A 294 -2.96 3.29 13.74
C GLY A 294 -2.54 2.41 14.91
N PHE A 295 -3.51 1.97 15.72
CA PHE A 295 -3.29 0.98 16.77
C PHE A 295 -3.56 -0.44 16.27
N THR A 296 -2.58 -1.31 16.47
CA THR A 296 -2.74 -2.77 16.44
C THR A 296 -3.55 -3.24 17.66
N ASP A 297 -4.06 -4.47 17.65
CA ASP A 297 -4.87 -4.97 18.76
C ASP A 297 -4.14 -4.94 20.12
N PRO A 298 -2.85 -5.31 20.21
CA PRO A 298 -2.10 -5.12 21.45
C PRO A 298 -2.02 -3.65 21.89
N GLN A 299 -1.81 -2.72 20.96
CA GLN A 299 -1.76 -1.28 21.24
C GLN A 299 -3.11 -0.73 21.69
N LYS A 300 -4.23 -1.22 21.13
CA LYS A 300 -5.57 -0.86 21.62
C LYS A 300 -5.72 -1.20 23.09
N GLU A 301 -5.35 -2.43 23.48
CA GLU A 301 -5.45 -2.84 24.88
C GLU A 301 -4.50 -2.05 25.78
N GLU A 302 -3.27 -1.80 25.34
CA GLU A 302 -2.29 -0.99 26.06
C GLU A 302 -2.85 0.41 26.34
N TYR A 303 -3.45 1.06 25.33
CA TYR A 303 -4.08 2.37 25.51
C TYR A 303 -5.15 2.35 26.61
N PHE A 304 -6.06 1.38 26.60
CA PHE A 304 -7.12 1.30 27.60
C PHE A 304 -6.58 0.96 29.00
N ARG A 305 -5.57 0.08 29.11
CA ARG A 305 -4.88 -0.19 30.40
C ARG A 305 -4.18 1.05 30.94
N LYS A 306 -3.56 1.87 30.09
CA LYS A 306 -2.95 3.15 30.51
C LYS A 306 -3.99 4.19 30.92
N ARG A 307 -5.16 4.19 30.26
CA ARG A 307 -6.21 5.20 30.47
C ARG A 307 -7.06 4.96 31.72
N PHE A 308 -7.21 3.71 32.16
CA PHE A 308 -7.99 3.32 33.33
C PHE A 308 -7.07 2.73 34.41
N ARG A 309 -7.04 3.37 35.59
CA ARG A 309 -6.20 2.92 36.71
C ARG A 309 -6.68 1.62 37.34
N ASP A 310 -7.98 1.34 37.25
CA ASP A 310 -8.62 0.14 37.76
C ASP A 310 -8.53 -0.98 36.71
N GLU A 311 -7.86 -2.08 37.07
CA GLU A 311 -7.58 -3.20 36.17
C GLU A 311 -8.84 -4.00 35.80
N GLU A 312 -9.82 -4.11 36.72
CA GLU A 312 -11.10 -4.77 36.45
C GLU A 312 -11.93 -3.93 35.48
N GLN A 313 -11.97 -2.61 35.70
CA GLN A 313 -12.62 -1.65 34.81
C GLN A 313 -12.00 -1.69 33.41
N ALA A 314 -10.66 -1.66 33.32
CA ALA A 314 -9.94 -1.75 32.05
C ALA A 314 -10.24 -3.06 31.33
N SER A 315 -10.21 -4.20 32.04
CA SER A 315 -10.48 -5.52 31.48
C SER A 315 -11.92 -5.65 30.96
N ARG A 316 -12.90 -5.11 31.70
CA ARG A 316 -14.31 -5.07 31.28
C ARG A 316 -14.49 -4.23 30.02
N ILE A 317 -13.83 -3.08 29.91
CA ILE A 317 -13.87 -2.21 28.73
C ILE A 317 -13.24 -2.89 27.52
N ILE A 318 -12.05 -3.47 27.69
CA ILE A 318 -11.34 -4.18 26.61
C ILE A 318 -12.19 -5.35 26.11
N SER A 319 -12.77 -6.13 27.01
CA SER A 319 -13.68 -7.22 26.68
C SER A 319 -14.88 -6.72 25.87
N HIS A 320 -15.55 -5.66 26.33
CA HIS A 320 -16.68 -5.06 25.63
C HIS A 320 -16.31 -4.59 24.21
N ILE A 321 -15.18 -3.90 24.05
CA ILE A 321 -14.70 -3.44 22.74
C ILE A 321 -14.43 -4.62 21.81
N LYS A 322 -13.81 -5.70 22.30
CA LYS A 322 -13.58 -6.93 21.52
C LYS A 322 -14.88 -7.61 21.09
N THR A 323 -15.93 -7.57 21.93
CA THR A 323 -17.23 -8.14 21.57
C THR A 323 -18.00 -7.34 20.52
N SER A 324 -17.72 -6.04 20.38
CA SER A 324 -18.36 -5.17 19.37
C SER A 324 -17.42 -4.88 18.22
N ARG A 325 -17.61 -5.56 17.08
CA ARG A 325 -16.74 -5.42 15.89
C ARG A 325 -16.65 -3.97 15.41
N SER A 326 -17.75 -3.23 15.38
CA SER A 326 -17.76 -1.81 14.99
C SER A 326 -16.88 -0.96 15.91
N LEU A 327 -16.94 -1.16 17.23
CA LEU A 327 -16.09 -0.44 18.18
C LEU A 327 -14.62 -0.85 18.05
N HIS A 328 -14.37 -2.15 17.88
CA HIS A 328 -13.03 -2.69 17.71
C HIS A 328 -12.31 -2.13 16.48
N ILE A 329 -13.00 -2.06 15.33
CA ILE A 329 -12.49 -1.49 14.08
C ILE A 329 -12.22 0.01 14.26
N MET A 330 -13.17 0.76 14.83
CA MET A 330 -13.00 2.20 15.02
C MET A 330 -11.85 2.51 15.98
N CYS A 331 -11.65 1.71 17.04
CA CYS A 331 -10.50 1.86 17.95
C CYS A 331 -9.13 1.60 17.30
N HIS A 332 -9.07 1.27 16.00
CA HIS A 332 -7.82 1.38 15.24
C HIS A 332 -7.30 2.83 15.17
N ILE A 333 -8.19 3.83 15.17
CA ILE A 333 -7.79 5.24 15.27
C ILE A 333 -7.82 5.70 16.74
N PRO A 334 -6.71 6.25 17.26
CA PRO A 334 -6.60 6.72 18.65
C PRO A 334 -7.70 7.71 19.10
N VAL A 335 -8.19 8.59 18.21
CA VAL A 335 -9.29 9.51 18.57
C VAL A 335 -10.57 8.76 18.97
N PHE A 336 -10.87 7.61 18.35
CA PHE A 336 -12.01 6.79 18.73
C PHE A 336 -11.77 6.04 20.03
N CYS A 337 -10.52 5.63 20.33
CA CYS A 337 -10.18 5.09 21.65
C CYS A 337 -10.43 6.13 22.75
N TRP A 338 -10.09 7.39 22.50
CA TRP A 338 -10.33 8.49 23.43
C TRP A 338 -11.82 8.80 23.63
N ILE A 339 -12.61 8.89 22.54
CA ILE A 339 -14.08 9.02 22.63
C ILE A 339 -14.66 7.85 23.43
N THR A 340 -14.21 6.63 23.12
CA THR A 340 -14.71 5.40 23.75
C THR A 340 -14.39 5.36 25.23
N ALA A 341 -13.15 5.67 25.61
CA ALA A 341 -12.75 5.76 27.01
C ALA A 341 -13.57 6.82 27.77
N THR A 342 -13.78 7.99 27.17
CA THR A 342 -14.55 9.08 27.78
C THR A 342 -16.00 8.67 28.06
N VAL A 343 -16.65 8.02 27.09
CA VAL A 343 -18.03 7.54 27.23
C VAL A 343 -18.15 6.42 28.25
N LEU A 344 -17.31 5.38 28.13
CA LEU A 344 -17.39 4.22 29.02
C LEU A 344 -17.01 4.56 30.46
N GLU A 345 -16.11 5.55 30.67
CA GLU A 345 -15.81 6.07 32.01
C GLU A 345 -17.06 6.67 32.68
N ASP A 346 -17.84 7.50 31.97
CA ASP A 346 -19.08 8.11 32.50
C ASP A 346 -20.18 7.05 32.73
N VAL A 347 -20.38 6.15 31.78
CA VAL A 347 -21.41 5.11 31.86
C VAL A 347 -21.14 4.16 33.04
N LEU A 348 -19.89 3.76 33.25
CA LEU A 348 -19.53 2.86 34.35
C LEU A 348 -19.62 3.53 35.72
N LYS A 349 -19.37 4.84 35.81
CA LYS A 349 -19.54 5.60 37.06
C LYS A 349 -21.00 5.79 37.47
N THR A 350 -21.89 5.94 36.49
CA THR A 350 -23.29 6.32 36.72
C THR A 350 -24.25 5.13 36.75
N ARG A 351 -23.81 3.94 36.31
CA ARG A 351 -24.63 2.71 36.28
C ARG A 351 -23.87 1.52 36.84
N GLU A 352 -24.01 1.26 38.14
CA GLU A 352 -23.61 -0.04 38.71
C GLU A 352 -24.40 -1.16 38.00
N GLY A 353 -23.70 -2.07 37.32
CA GLY A 353 -24.31 -3.19 36.60
C GLY A 353 -25.03 -2.88 35.26
N GLY A 354 -24.97 -1.65 34.75
CA GLY A 354 -25.65 -1.29 33.49
C GLY A 354 -25.02 -1.92 32.23
N GLN A 355 -25.84 -2.18 31.20
CA GLN A 355 -25.36 -2.59 29.87
C GLN A 355 -24.56 -1.45 29.22
N LEU A 356 -23.39 -1.78 28.68
CA LEU A 356 -22.54 -0.84 27.94
C LEU A 356 -23.08 -0.61 26.52
N PRO A 357 -22.85 0.58 25.93
CA PRO A 357 -23.31 0.90 24.59
C PRO A 357 -22.80 -0.10 23.55
N LYS A 358 -23.67 -0.70 22.76
CA LYS A 358 -23.33 -1.78 21.81
C LYS A 358 -23.03 -1.26 20.41
N THR A 359 -23.71 -0.20 20.00
CA THR A 359 -23.65 0.38 18.65
C THR A 359 -22.83 1.67 18.61
N LEU A 360 -22.39 2.08 17.42
CA LEU A 360 -21.70 3.37 17.28
C LEU A 360 -22.65 4.53 17.58
N THR A 361 -23.91 4.42 17.17
CA THR A 361 -24.89 5.48 17.45
C THR A 361 -25.11 5.67 18.95
N GLU A 362 -25.24 4.58 19.72
CA GLU A 362 -25.35 4.67 21.19
C GLU A 362 -24.12 5.35 21.80
N MET A 363 -22.91 4.97 21.36
CA MET A 363 -21.67 5.60 21.83
C MET A 363 -21.65 7.11 21.58
N TYR A 364 -22.10 7.57 20.41
CA TYR A 364 -22.10 8.99 20.07
C TYR A 364 -23.23 9.77 20.75
N ILE A 365 -24.39 9.14 20.99
CA ILE A 365 -25.44 9.73 21.84
C ILE A 365 -24.90 9.93 23.25
N HIS A 366 -24.28 8.91 23.84
CA HIS A 366 -23.68 9.03 25.16
C HIS A 366 -22.55 10.05 25.18
N PHE A 367 -21.71 10.11 24.14
CA PHE A 367 -20.68 11.14 24.01
C PHE A 367 -21.29 12.54 24.08
N LEU A 368 -22.37 12.80 23.34
CA LEU A 368 -23.08 14.08 23.36
C LEU A 368 -23.67 14.40 24.75
N VAL A 369 -24.25 13.40 25.41
CA VAL A 369 -24.80 13.53 26.77
C VAL A 369 -23.69 13.86 27.78
N VAL A 370 -22.54 13.19 27.71
CA VAL A 370 -21.37 13.49 28.56
C VAL A 370 -20.94 14.94 28.38
N GLN A 371 -20.87 15.42 27.14
CA GLN A 371 -20.51 16.81 26.89
C GLN A 371 -21.53 17.81 27.47
N ALA A 372 -22.83 17.52 27.33
CA ALA A 372 -23.89 18.34 27.89
C ALA A 372 -23.83 18.42 29.43
N LYS A 373 -23.55 17.29 30.10
CA LYS A 373 -23.34 17.23 31.56
C LYS A 373 -22.14 18.09 31.99
N VAL A 374 -21.00 17.94 31.32
CA VAL A 374 -19.76 18.69 31.63
C VAL A 374 -19.99 20.19 31.51
N LYS A 375 -20.73 20.64 30.49
CA LYS A 375 -21.12 22.03 30.32
C LYS A 375 -21.89 22.56 31.53
N LYS A 376 -22.91 21.81 31.94
CA LYS A 376 -23.81 22.21 33.01
C LYS A 376 -23.09 22.37 34.35
N VAL A 377 -22.27 21.38 34.71
CA VAL A 377 -21.51 21.39 35.97
C VAL A 377 -20.50 22.52 36.00
N LYS A 378 -19.80 22.79 34.88
CA LYS A 378 -18.70 23.76 34.86
C LYS A 378 -19.13 25.22 34.68
N TYR A 379 -20.22 25.49 33.95
CA TYR A 379 -20.61 26.85 33.57
C TYR A 379 -22.00 27.25 34.03
N ASP A 380 -22.94 26.30 34.11
CA ASP A 380 -24.33 26.61 34.46
C ASP A 380 -24.57 26.46 35.99
N GLY A 381 -23.55 26.07 36.77
CA GLY A 381 -23.61 25.93 38.24
C GLY A 381 -24.54 24.82 38.74
N GLY A 382 -24.99 23.93 37.84
CA GLY A 382 -25.94 22.85 38.14
C GLY A 382 -25.27 21.59 38.70
N ALA A 383 -26.06 20.74 39.36
CA ALA A 383 -25.59 19.45 39.86
C ALA A 383 -25.57 18.39 38.75
N GLU A 384 -24.71 17.36 38.89
CA GLU A 384 -24.66 16.23 37.94
C GLU A 384 -25.99 15.46 37.83
N THR A 385 -26.85 15.56 38.85
CA THR A 385 -28.17 14.91 38.94
C THR A 385 -29.28 15.60 38.17
N ASP A 386 -29.07 16.85 37.73
CA ASP A 386 -30.12 17.61 37.06
C ASP A 386 -30.37 17.12 35.62
N PRO A 387 -31.52 17.45 34.99
CA PRO A 387 -31.74 17.18 33.57
C PRO A 387 -30.61 17.77 32.72
N HIS A 388 -29.99 16.94 31.89
CA HIS A 388 -28.80 17.31 31.13
C HIS A 388 -29.09 18.23 29.92
N TRP A 389 -30.36 18.41 29.54
CA TRP A 389 -30.76 19.28 28.41
C TRP A 389 -31.48 20.57 28.86
N SER A 390 -30.75 21.69 28.95
CA SER A 390 -31.34 23.04 29.06
C SER A 390 -31.90 23.53 27.71
N PRO A 391 -32.88 24.46 27.68
CA PRO A 391 -33.37 25.04 26.43
C PRO A 391 -32.26 25.63 25.55
N GLU A 392 -31.28 26.30 26.15
CA GLU A 392 -30.13 26.91 25.47
C GLU A 392 -29.21 25.83 24.86
N SER A 393 -28.98 24.76 25.61
CA SER A 393 -28.12 23.66 25.17
C SER A 393 -28.77 22.86 24.03
N ARG A 394 -30.10 22.70 24.05
CA ARG A 394 -30.86 22.10 22.93
C ARG A 394 -30.75 22.93 21.67
N LYS A 395 -31.04 24.23 21.77
CA LYS A 395 -30.93 25.17 20.65
C LYS A 395 -29.53 25.16 20.04
N MET A 396 -28.49 25.11 20.89
CA MET A 396 -27.12 25.00 20.41
C MET A 396 -26.87 23.69 19.66
N MET A 397 -27.35 22.53 20.15
CA MET A 397 -27.18 21.27 19.45
C MET A 397 -27.93 21.23 18.11
N GLU A 398 -29.11 21.83 18.03
CA GLU A 398 -29.85 21.99 16.78
C GLU A 398 -29.06 22.83 15.77
N SER A 399 -28.51 23.97 16.20
CA SER A 399 -27.68 24.82 15.35
C SER A 399 -26.36 24.16 14.92
N LEU A 400 -25.69 23.44 15.82
CA LEU A 400 -24.47 22.69 15.49
C LEU A 400 -24.78 21.54 14.52
N GLY A 401 -25.90 20.85 14.70
CA GLY A 401 -26.35 19.81 13.77
C GLY A 401 -26.64 20.37 12.38
N LYS A 402 -27.30 21.53 12.29
CA LYS A 402 -27.53 22.24 11.02
C LYS A 402 -26.19 22.58 10.35
N LEU A 403 -25.28 23.21 11.08
CA LEU A 403 -23.94 23.54 10.58
C LEU A 403 -23.20 22.29 10.08
N ALA A 404 -23.24 21.20 10.84
CA ALA A 404 -22.60 19.95 10.49
C ALA A 404 -23.16 19.38 9.18
N PHE A 405 -24.49 19.38 9.00
CA PHE A 405 -25.15 18.93 7.78
C PHE A 405 -24.80 19.81 6.58
N ASP A 406 -24.92 21.14 6.71
CA ASP A 406 -24.65 22.08 5.62
C ASP A 406 -23.19 21.99 5.15
N GLN A 407 -22.24 21.87 6.08
CA GLN A 407 -20.82 21.74 5.74
C GLN A 407 -20.48 20.34 5.22
N LEU A 408 -21.15 19.28 5.69
CA LEU A 408 -20.99 17.92 5.15
C LEU A 408 -21.44 17.85 3.69
N GLN A 409 -22.57 18.47 3.33
CA GLN A 409 -23.05 18.55 1.94
C GLN A 409 -22.09 19.34 1.04
N LYS A 410 -21.41 20.36 1.59
CA LYS A 410 -20.38 21.16 0.88
C LYS A 410 -19.02 20.44 0.81
N GLY A 411 -18.82 19.32 1.50
CA GLY A 411 -17.51 18.64 1.61
C GLY A 411 -16.49 19.42 2.44
N ASN A 412 -16.94 20.34 3.30
CA ASN A 412 -16.09 21.23 4.08
C ASN A 412 -15.80 20.66 5.47
N LEU A 413 -14.52 20.65 5.85
CA LEU A 413 -14.04 20.30 7.20
C LEU A 413 -13.70 21.52 8.06
N ILE A 414 -13.56 22.69 7.43
CA ILE A 414 -13.20 23.96 8.07
C ILE A 414 -14.25 24.97 7.69
N PHE A 415 -14.75 25.70 8.68
CA PHE A 415 -15.75 26.74 8.51
C PHE A 415 -15.37 28.00 9.30
N TYR A 416 -16.01 29.11 8.95
CA TYR A 416 -15.68 30.46 9.40
C TYR A 416 -16.80 31.05 10.25
N GLU A 417 -16.55 32.23 10.83
CA GLU A 417 -17.56 32.99 11.58
C GLU A 417 -18.85 33.22 10.79
N SER A 418 -18.76 33.46 9.47
CA SER A 418 -19.93 33.60 8.61
C SER A 418 -20.82 32.35 8.59
N ASP A 419 -20.21 31.17 8.53
CA ASP A 419 -20.95 29.90 8.53
C ASP A 419 -21.66 29.68 9.87
N LEU A 420 -21.01 30.03 10.99
CA LEU A 420 -21.63 29.97 12.33
C LEU A 420 -22.85 30.90 12.41
N THR A 421 -22.72 32.14 11.91
CA THR A 421 -23.82 33.11 11.93
C THR A 421 -25.00 32.69 11.04
N GLU A 422 -24.74 32.06 9.88
CA GLU A 422 -25.77 31.51 8.98
C GLU A 422 -26.59 30.37 9.65
N CYS A 423 -25.95 29.64 10.56
CA CYS A 423 -26.61 28.61 11.38
C CYS A 423 -27.21 29.15 12.69
N GLY A 424 -27.18 30.48 12.91
CA GLY A 424 -27.74 31.12 14.10
C GLY A 424 -26.91 30.93 15.37
N ILE A 425 -25.62 30.61 15.25
CA ILE A 425 -24.70 30.45 16.37
C ILE A 425 -24.01 31.79 16.64
N ASP A 426 -24.22 32.35 17.82
CA ASP A 426 -23.46 33.52 18.29
C ASP A 426 -21.99 33.13 18.48
N ILE A 427 -21.06 33.92 17.92
CA ILE A 427 -19.61 33.72 18.02
C ILE A 427 -19.15 33.69 19.48
N ARG A 428 -19.73 34.52 20.36
CA ARG A 428 -19.38 34.51 21.79
C ARG A 428 -19.83 33.21 22.46
N ALA A 429 -21.03 32.73 22.14
CA ALA A 429 -21.49 31.42 22.56
C ALA A 429 -20.58 30.32 21.99
N ALA A 430 -20.25 30.36 20.69
CA ALA A 430 -19.34 29.42 20.05
C ALA A 430 -17.98 29.37 20.75
N SER A 431 -17.40 30.49 21.19
CA SER A 431 -16.15 30.50 21.94
C SER A 431 -16.27 29.82 23.33
N VAL A 432 -17.35 30.07 24.08
CA VAL A 432 -17.61 29.40 25.37
C VAL A 432 -17.82 27.91 25.17
N TYR A 433 -18.63 27.54 24.18
CA TYR A 433 -18.85 26.15 23.80
C TYR A 433 -17.57 25.52 23.23
N SER A 434 -16.68 26.26 22.58
CA SER A 434 -15.39 25.71 22.14
C SER A 434 -14.53 25.35 23.32
N GLY A 435 -14.63 26.05 24.45
CA GLY A 435 -13.98 25.66 25.69
C GLY A 435 -14.59 24.37 26.24
N VAL A 436 -15.92 24.31 26.32
CA VAL A 436 -16.67 23.18 26.90
C VAL A 436 -16.70 21.94 26.05
N PHE A 437 -17.24 22.11 24.86
CA PHE A 437 -17.30 21.16 23.79
C PHE A 437 -16.05 21.27 22.90
N THR A 438 -14.88 21.55 23.48
CA THR A 438 -13.56 21.35 22.83
C THR A 438 -13.44 19.96 22.20
N GLN A 439 -14.21 19.01 22.73
CA GLN A 439 -14.34 17.62 22.32
C GLN A 439 -15.28 17.41 21.11
N ILE A 440 -16.16 18.38 20.81
CA ILE A 440 -17.01 18.41 19.61
C ILE A 440 -16.41 19.32 18.55
N PHE A 441 -16.01 20.54 18.91
CA PHE A 441 -15.51 21.55 17.97
C PHE A 441 -14.41 22.41 18.60
N LYS A 442 -13.48 22.87 17.75
CA LYS A 442 -12.32 23.67 18.15
C LYS A 442 -12.32 25.03 17.45
N GLU A 443 -12.16 26.09 18.24
CA GLU A 443 -11.79 27.43 17.79
C GLU A 443 -10.27 27.54 17.66
N GLU A 444 -9.81 28.02 16.52
CA GLU A 444 -8.42 28.43 16.33
C GLU A 444 -8.36 29.87 15.80
N ARG A 445 -7.45 30.66 16.37
CA ARG A 445 -7.20 32.03 15.92
C ARG A 445 -6.12 32.04 14.84
N LYS A 446 -6.44 32.60 13.67
CA LYS A 446 -5.43 33.00 12.66
C LYS A 446 -5.06 34.48 12.87
N LEU A 447 -3.83 34.87 12.52
CA LEU A 447 -3.22 36.19 12.76
C LEU A 447 -3.99 37.35 12.07
N TYR A 448 -4.81 37.11 11.04
CA TYR A 448 -5.70 38.14 10.47
C TYR A 448 -7.04 38.31 11.22
N GLN A 449 -7.07 37.98 12.52
CA GLN A 449 -8.24 38.06 13.41
C GLN A 449 -9.47 37.22 13.02
N LYS A 450 -9.50 36.56 11.85
CA LYS A 450 -10.60 35.64 11.49
C LYS A 450 -10.47 34.32 12.24
N LYS A 451 -11.43 34.05 13.12
CA LYS A 451 -11.55 32.75 13.80
C LYS A 451 -11.96 31.68 12.78
N VAL A 452 -11.30 30.52 12.87
CA VAL A 452 -11.69 29.33 12.12
C VAL A 452 -12.13 28.24 13.07
N PHE A 453 -13.00 27.39 12.57
CA PHE A 453 -13.66 26.38 13.37
C PHE A 453 -13.73 25.07 12.61
N PHE A 454 -13.61 23.96 13.33
CA PHE A 454 -13.73 22.61 12.79
C PHE A 454 -14.21 21.67 13.89
N PHE A 455 -14.91 20.60 13.50
CA PHE A 455 -15.23 19.52 14.42
C PHE A 455 -13.97 18.73 14.77
N VAL A 456 -13.88 18.19 15.98
CA VAL A 456 -12.70 17.44 16.46
C VAL A 456 -12.36 16.27 15.54
N HIS A 457 -13.39 15.65 14.97
CA HIS A 457 -13.27 14.59 13.99
C HIS A 457 -14.45 14.62 13.02
N LEU A 458 -14.24 14.12 11.79
CA LEU A 458 -15.29 14.05 10.76
C LEU A 458 -16.49 13.21 11.22
N SER A 459 -16.24 12.12 11.96
CA SER A 459 -17.32 11.31 12.54
C SER A 459 -18.26 12.08 13.47
N VAL A 460 -17.76 13.10 14.18
CA VAL A 460 -18.60 13.97 15.04
C VAL A 460 -19.47 14.87 14.17
N GLN A 461 -18.92 15.39 13.07
CA GLN A 461 -19.69 16.16 12.08
C GLN A 461 -20.78 15.28 11.44
N GLU A 462 -20.45 14.07 11.00
CA GLU A 462 -21.42 13.14 10.41
C GLU A 462 -22.54 12.74 11.39
N PHE A 463 -22.19 12.49 12.67
CA PHE A 463 -23.18 12.20 13.70
C PHE A 463 -24.13 13.37 13.95
N LEU A 464 -23.60 14.59 14.11
CA LEU A 464 -24.42 15.78 14.33
C LEU A 464 -25.29 16.12 13.11
N ALA A 465 -24.77 15.90 11.90
CA ALA A 465 -25.54 16.02 10.67
C ALA A 465 -26.71 15.01 10.64
N ALA A 466 -26.45 13.74 10.98
CA ALA A 466 -27.47 12.71 11.04
C ALA A 466 -28.54 13.03 12.10
N LEU A 467 -28.11 13.53 13.26
CA LEU A 467 -29.00 14.01 14.33
C LEU A 467 -29.89 15.15 13.85
N HIS A 468 -29.34 16.13 13.12
CA HIS A 468 -30.12 17.23 12.56
C HIS A 468 -31.17 16.76 11.55
N VAL A 469 -30.80 15.85 10.64
CA VAL A 469 -31.73 15.28 9.66
C VAL A 469 -32.84 14.50 10.36
N HIS A 470 -32.50 13.70 11.37
CA HIS A 470 -33.46 12.96 12.17
C HIS A 470 -34.43 13.88 12.91
N LEU A 471 -33.92 14.89 13.61
CA LEU A 471 -34.72 15.86 14.36
C LEU A 471 -35.66 16.66 13.45
N THR A 472 -35.14 17.14 12.32
CA THR A 472 -35.92 17.88 11.33
C THR A 472 -37.08 17.04 10.79
N PHE A 473 -36.82 15.77 10.46
CA PHE A 473 -37.87 14.88 9.95
C PHE A 473 -38.92 14.54 11.00
N ILE A 474 -38.54 14.29 12.26
CA ILE A 474 -39.52 14.03 13.33
C ILE A 474 -40.38 15.27 13.60
N ASN A 475 -39.77 16.45 13.66
CA ASN A 475 -40.46 17.68 14.06
C ASN A 475 -41.33 18.28 12.94
N SER A 476 -40.91 18.18 11.68
CA SER A 476 -41.55 18.86 10.54
C SER A 476 -42.05 17.93 9.43
N GLY A 477 -41.64 16.65 9.44
CA GLY A 477 -41.89 15.71 8.34
C GLY A 477 -41.05 15.95 7.08
N LEU A 478 -40.17 16.95 7.07
CA LEU A 478 -39.33 17.31 5.94
C LEU A 478 -38.19 16.29 5.73
N ASN A 479 -38.11 15.72 4.53
CA ASN A 479 -37.01 14.85 4.12
C ASN A 479 -35.85 15.68 3.54
N LEU A 480 -34.87 16.04 4.36
CA LEU A 480 -33.67 16.76 3.91
C LEU A 480 -32.78 15.94 2.95
N MET A 481 -33.03 14.64 2.84
CA MET A 481 -32.30 13.75 1.92
C MET A 481 -32.95 13.68 0.54
N GLU A 482 -34.05 14.38 0.25
CA GLU A 482 -34.67 14.41 -1.09
C GLU A 482 -34.06 15.55 -1.94
N GLN A 483 -33.88 15.34 -3.25
CA GLN A 483 -33.44 16.43 -4.14
C GLN A 483 -34.61 17.38 -4.41
N GLN A 484 -34.39 18.69 -4.25
CA GLN A 484 -35.31 19.70 -4.79
C GLN A 484 -35.24 19.66 -6.32
N GLN A 485 -36.02 18.80 -6.97
CA GLN A 485 -36.27 18.92 -8.40
C GLN A 485 -37.08 20.20 -8.65
N THR A 486 -36.47 21.18 -9.32
CA THR A 486 -37.14 22.34 -9.88
C THR A 486 -38.12 21.88 -10.96
N THR A 487 -39.39 21.62 -10.58
CA THR A 487 -40.64 21.91 -11.29
C THR A 487 -41.79 21.05 -10.76
N SER A 488 -42.59 21.59 -9.85
CA SER A 488 -44.02 21.87 -10.09
C SER A 488 -44.68 22.31 -8.78
N LYS A 489 -45.24 23.52 -8.81
CA LYS A 489 -46.14 24.01 -7.78
C LYS A 489 -47.40 23.13 -7.77
N ARG A 490 -47.86 22.77 -6.57
CA ARG A 490 -49.21 22.25 -6.28
C ARG A 490 -49.57 20.86 -6.83
N SER A 491 -48.90 19.80 -6.38
CA SER A 491 -49.58 18.50 -6.28
C SER A 491 -49.39 17.80 -4.93
N SER A 492 -50.46 17.89 -4.14
CA SER A 492 -50.81 17.10 -2.96
C SER A 492 -49.91 17.16 -1.72
N PHE A 493 -50.42 17.84 -0.70
CA PHE A 493 -50.13 17.73 0.74
C PHE A 493 -50.28 16.29 1.31
N PHE A 494 -50.52 15.30 0.45
CA PHE A 494 -50.78 13.89 0.73
C PHE A 494 -49.97 12.92 -0.15
N ARG A 495 -49.00 13.38 -0.95
CA ARG A 495 -48.10 12.46 -1.68
C ARG A 495 -46.92 12.06 -0.78
N LYS A 496 -47.08 10.85 -0.21
CA LYS A 496 -46.05 9.92 0.28
C LYS A 496 -44.92 10.53 1.11
N LYS A 497 -44.96 10.29 2.43
CA LYS A 497 -43.74 10.03 3.22
C LYS A 497 -42.98 8.87 2.55
N GLU A 498 -42.26 9.12 1.46
CA GLU A 498 -41.13 8.28 1.10
C GLU A 498 -40.22 8.23 2.33
N SER A 499 -39.84 7.02 2.74
CA SER A 499 -39.18 6.89 4.03
C SER A 499 -37.81 7.56 3.92
N LEU A 500 -37.56 8.60 4.71
CA LEU A 500 -36.26 9.28 4.88
C LEU A 500 -35.08 8.31 4.78
N HIS A 501 -35.21 7.17 5.48
CA HIS A 501 -34.18 6.13 5.53
C HIS A 501 -33.92 5.47 4.17
N GLN A 502 -34.94 5.20 3.35
CA GLN A 502 -34.75 4.65 1.99
C GLN A 502 -34.01 5.64 1.11
N SER A 503 -34.40 6.93 1.12
CA SER A 503 -33.70 7.98 0.36
C SER A 503 -32.24 8.12 0.81
N ALA A 504 -31.98 8.04 2.11
CA ALA A 504 -30.62 8.07 2.66
C ALA A 504 -29.78 6.84 2.24
N VAL A 505 -30.37 5.64 2.28
CA VAL A 505 -29.73 4.40 1.78
C VAL A 505 -29.35 4.55 0.31
N ASP A 506 -30.26 5.07 -0.52
CA ASP A 506 -29.98 5.24 -1.96
C ASP A 506 -28.88 6.27 -2.22
N LYS A 507 -28.89 7.41 -1.52
CA LYS A 507 -27.81 8.41 -1.62
C LYS A 507 -26.45 7.87 -1.18
N ALA A 508 -26.41 7.09 -0.10
CA ALA A 508 -25.17 6.47 0.35
C ALA A 508 -24.65 5.44 -0.67
N LEU A 509 -25.53 4.64 -1.28
CA LEU A 509 -25.14 3.67 -2.32
C LEU A 509 -24.69 4.34 -3.63
N GLN A 510 -25.19 5.54 -3.93
CA GLN A 510 -24.74 6.36 -5.05
C GLN A 510 -23.37 7.02 -4.80
N SER A 511 -22.96 7.16 -3.53
CA SER A 511 -21.67 7.72 -3.16
C SER A 511 -20.52 6.78 -3.58
N PRO A 512 -19.63 7.21 -4.49
CA PRO A 512 -18.53 6.35 -4.94
C PRO A 512 -17.51 6.13 -3.80
N ASN A 513 -17.14 7.19 -3.10
CA ASN A 513 -16.14 7.17 -2.03
C ASN A 513 -16.69 6.82 -0.64
N GLY A 514 -18.01 6.72 -0.46
CA GLY A 514 -18.61 6.38 0.83
C GLY A 514 -18.69 7.51 1.84
N HIS A 515 -18.63 8.78 1.41
CA HIS A 515 -18.70 9.95 2.31
C HIS A 515 -20.02 10.11 3.10
N LEU A 516 -21.03 9.27 2.83
CA LEU A 516 -22.29 9.22 3.59
C LEU A 516 -22.45 7.92 4.38
N ASP A 517 -21.45 7.03 4.38
CA ASP A 517 -21.57 5.70 4.96
C ASP A 517 -21.76 5.77 6.48
N LEU A 518 -20.91 6.54 7.17
CA LEU A 518 -21.02 6.69 8.62
C LEU A 518 -22.20 7.60 9.02
N PHE A 519 -22.49 8.65 8.25
CA PHE A 519 -23.74 9.42 8.37
C PHE A 519 -24.99 8.51 8.32
N LEU A 520 -25.07 7.58 7.36
CA LEU A 520 -26.20 6.67 7.21
C LEU A 520 -26.34 5.75 8.42
N ARG A 521 -25.23 5.18 8.90
CA ARG A 521 -25.20 4.33 10.11
C ARG A 521 -25.83 5.06 11.30
N PHE A 522 -25.41 6.30 11.54
CA PHE A 522 -25.97 7.14 12.62
C PHE A 522 -27.44 7.47 12.41
N LEU A 523 -27.85 7.86 11.20
CA LEU A 523 -29.23 8.22 10.90
C LEU A 523 -30.19 7.06 11.17
N LEU A 524 -29.80 5.84 10.78
CA LEU A 524 -30.56 4.63 11.02
C LEU A 524 -30.56 4.24 12.50
N GLY A 525 -29.42 4.31 13.19
CA GLY A 525 -29.38 4.04 14.63
C GLY A 525 -30.27 5.00 15.42
N LEU A 526 -30.34 6.28 15.04
CA LEU A 526 -31.21 7.28 15.68
C LEU A 526 -32.70 6.97 15.53
N SER A 527 -33.09 6.15 14.54
CA SER A 527 -34.49 5.76 14.35
C SER A 527 -34.98 4.73 15.36
N LEU A 528 -34.09 4.09 16.12
CA LEU A 528 -34.44 3.16 17.18
C LEU A 528 -35.04 3.88 18.39
N LYS A 529 -36.13 3.32 18.93
CA LYS A 529 -36.82 3.87 20.10
C LYS A 529 -35.93 3.90 21.35
N THR A 530 -35.06 2.93 21.52
CA THR A 530 -34.06 2.87 22.61
C THR A 530 -33.12 4.08 22.54
N ASN A 531 -32.59 4.39 21.37
CA ASN A 531 -31.71 5.53 21.15
C ASN A 531 -32.42 6.88 21.31
N GLN A 532 -33.67 6.97 20.84
CA GLN A 532 -34.51 8.16 21.08
C GLN A 532 -34.76 8.40 22.57
N SER A 533 -34.87 7.34 23.37
CA SER A 533 -35.05 7.46 24.83
C SER A 533 -33.80 8.00 25.54
N LEU A 534 -32.60 7.75 25.01
CA LEU A 534 -31.34 8.32 25.52
C LEU A 534 -31.23 9.82 25.23
N LEU A 535 -31.85 10.30 24.15
CA LEU A 535 -31.94 11.70 23.76
C LEU A 535 -33.18 12.40 24.36
N ARG A 536 -33.84 11.80 25.35
CA ARG A 536 -35.04 12.36 25.99
C ARG A 536 -34.72 13.74 26.58
N GLY A 537 -35.44 14.76 26.11
CA GLY A 537 -35.17 16.16 26.41
C GLY A 537 -34.76 16.94 25.15
N LEU A 538 -33.90 16.39 24.30
CA LEU A 538 -33.65 16.95 22.96
C LEU A 538 -34.79 16.58 21.99
N LEU A 539 -35.31 15.36 22.10
CA LEU A 539 -36.52 14.90 21.40
C LEU A 539 -37.77 15.15 22.25
N THR A 540 -38.76 15.83 21.69
CA THR A 540 -40.06 16.11 22.34
C THR A 540 -41.15 15.09 21.98
N GLN A 541 -41.02 14.38 20.85
CA GLN A 541 -41.94 13.33 20.41
C GLN A 541 -41.18 12.02 20.13
N THR A 542 -41.64 10.91 20.71
CA THR A 542 -41.16 9.56 20.38
C THR A 542 -42.12 8.95 19.36
N GLY A 543 -41.71 8.89 18.09
CA GLY A 543 -42.56 8.30 17.04
C GLY A 543 -42.78 6.80 17.24
N SER A 544 -43.87 6.25 16.67
CA SER A 544 -44.10 4.80 16.56
C SER A 544 -43.17 4.19 15.49
N SER A 545 -41.86 4.11 15.77
CA SER A 545 -40.82 3.81 14.78
C SER A 545 -40.66 2.33 14.41
N SER A 546 -41.23 1.39 15.16
CA SER A 546 -40.97 -0.05 14.98
C SER A 546 -41.39 -0.58 13.61
N GLN A 547 -42.53 -0.16 13.07
CA GLN A 547 -43.02 -0.63 11.78
C GLN A 547 -42.23 -0.04 10.59
N TYR A 548 -41.75 1.20 10.71
CA TYR A 548 -40.92 1.84 9.69
C TYR A 548 -39.50 1.26 9.68
N ASN A 549 -38.95 0.93 10.84
CA ASN A 549 -37.63 0.27 10.94
C ASN A 549 -37.68 -1.12 10.31
N LYS A 550 -38.74 -1.91 10.55
CA LYS A 550 -38.94 -3.21 9.85
C LYS A 550 -38.98 -3.05 8.32
N LYS A 551 -39.68 -2.04 7.79
CA LYS A 551 -39.69 -1.75 6.35
C LYS A 551 -38.31 -1.33 5.82
N THR A 552 -37.56 -0.58 6.62
CA THR A 552 -36.20 -0.13 6.28
C THR A 552 -35.22 -1.31 6.26
N VAL A 553 -35.27 -2.20 7.26
CA VAL A 553 -34.50 -3.44 7.32
C VAL A 553 -34.77 -4.30 6.08
N GLN A 554 -36.04 -4.52 5.73
CA GLN A 554 -36.40 -5.28 4.53
C GLN A 554 -35.90 -4.61 3.25
N TYR A 555 -35.91 -3.27 3.19
CA TYR A 555 -35.34 -2.54 2.07
C TYR A 555 -33.83 -2.74 1.96
N ILE A 556 -33.10 -2.67 3.09
CA ILE A 556 -31.64 -2.90 3.13
C ILE A 556 -31.33 -4.33 2.69
N LYS A 557 -32.05 -5.34 3.20
CA LYS A 557 -31.90 -6.75 2.77
C LYS A 557 -32.15 -6.92 1.27
N LYS A 558 -33.15 -6.22 0.70
CA LYS A 558 -33.39 -6.17 -0.75
C LYS A 558 -32.28 -5.44 -1.54
N LYS A 559 -31.56 -4.49 -0.93
CA LYS A 559 -30.41 -3.84 -1.58
C LYS A 559 -29.18 -4.75 -1.54
N LEU A 560 -28.96 -5.44 -0.43
CA LEU A 560 -27.93 -6.47 -0.28
C LEU A 560 -28.11 -7.63 -1.26
N SER A 561 -29.34 -7.92 -1.70
CA SER A 561 -29.57 -8.93 -2.72
C SER A 561 -29.19 -8.52 -4.14
N LYS A 562 -28.74 -7.28 -4.35
CA LYS A 562 -28.18 -6.80 -5.62
C LYS A 562 -26.66 -7.00 -5.60
N ASN A 563 -26.05 -7.12 -6.79
CA ASN A 563 -24.59 -7.20 -6.95
C ASN A 563 -23.93 -5.85 -6.57
N LEU A 564 -23.75 -5.62 -5.27
CA LEU A 564 -23.06 -4.46 -4.71
C LEU A 564 -21.57 -4.77 -4.54
N SER A 565 -20.73 -3.73 -4.49
CA SER A 565 -19.33 -3.90 -4.10
C SER A 565 -19.23 -4.32 -2.62
N ALA A 566 -18.11 -4.95 -2.25
CA ALA A 566 -17.90 -5.45 -0.90
C ALA A 566 -18.02 -4.33 0.15
N GLU A 567 -17.47 -3.15 -0.12
CA GLU A 567 -17.48 -1.98 0.76
C GLU A 567 -18.91 -1.48 1.02
N LYS A 568 -19.74 -1.44 -0.03
CA LYS A 568 -21.15 -1.05 0.07
C LYS A 568 -21.95 -2.08 0.87
N SER A 569 -21.71 -3.37 0.63
CA SER A 569 -22.35 -4.44 1.38
C SER A 569 -21.98 -4.39 2.86
N ILE A 570 -20.69 -4.24 3.18
CA ILE A 570 -20.18 -4.09 4.55
C ILE A 570 -20.86 -2.91 5.25
N ASN A 571 -20.94 -1.76 4.57
CA ASN A 571 -21.63 -0.60 5.12
C ASN A 571 -23.11 -0.89 5.45
N LEU A 572 -23.83 -1.58 4.56
CA LEU A 572 -25.22 -1.97 4.80
C LEU A 572 -25.37 -2.98 5.95
N PHE A 573 -24.41 -3.88 6.17
CA PHE A 573 -24.39 -4.75 7.35
C PHE A 573 -24.16 -3.95 8.64
N HIS A 574 -23.28 -2.96 8.63
CA HIS A 574 -23.16 -2.04 9.75
C HIS A 574 -24.47 -1.28 10.00
N CYS A 575 -25.18 -0.84 8.96
CA CYS A 575 -26.51 -0.24 9.08
C CYS A 575 -27.55 -1.18 9.70
N LEU A 576 -27.54 -2.47 9.36
CA LEU A 576 -28.40 -3.48 10.00
C LEU A 576 -28.03 -3.66 11.49
N ASN A 577 -26.74 -3.68 11.82
CA ASN A 577 -26.28 -3.72 13.21
C ASN A 577 -26.72 -2.50 14.01
N GLU A 578 -26.69 -1.29 13.43
CA GLU A 578 -27.19 -0.06 14.06
C GLU A 578 -28.72 -0.08 14.24
N LEU A 579 -29.46 -0.85 13.42
CA LEU A 579 -30.90 -1.10 13.56
C LEU A 579 -31.23 -2.30 14.47
N ASP A 580 -30.22 -2.89 15.13
CA ASP A 580 -30.34 -4.09 15.98
C ASP A 580 -30.92 -5.32 15.23
N ASP A 581 -30.72 -5.40 13.91
CA ASP A 581 -31.06 -6.58 13.10
C ASP A 581 -29.78 -7.37 12.78
N ARG A 582 -29.62 -8.51 13.45
CA ARG A 582 -28.51 -9.47 13.22
C ARG A 582 -28.94 -10.74 12.51
N SER A 583 -30.22 -10.84 12.18
CA SER A 583 -30.86 -12.08 11.71
C SER A 583 -30.13 -12.76 10.55
N LEU A 584 -29.68 -11.98 9.56
CA LEU A 584 -28.98 -12.53 8.39
C LEU A 584 -27.58 -13.06 8.73
N VAL A 585 -26.89 -12.41 9.67
CA VAL A 585 -25.57 -12.85 10.15
C VAL A 585 -25.73 -14.07 11.05
N GLU A 586 -26.72 -14.08 11.95
CA GLU A 586 -27.02 -15.19 12.84
C GLU A 586 -27.44 -16.45 12.07
N GLU A 587 -28.27 -16.28 11.03
CA GLU A 587 -28.68 -17.36 10.12
C GLU A 587 -27.46 -18.03 9.47
N ILE A 588 -26.57 -17.24 8.86
CA ILE A 588 -25.35 -17.78 8.24
C ILE A 588 -24.39 -18.37 9.27
N GLN A 589 -24.22 -17.75 10.43
CA GLN A 589 -23.39 -18.31 11.50
C GLN A 589 -23.93 -19.63 12.02
N GLN A 590 -25.26 -19.79 12.09
CA GLN A 590 -25.89 -21.05 12.45
C GLN A 590 -25.64 -22.11 11.38
N SER A 591 -25.81 -21.79 10.10
CA SER A 591 -25.51 -22.68 8.97
C SER A 591 -24.04 -23.12 8.92
N LEU A 592 -23.11 -22.20 9.24
CA LEU A 592 -21.68 -22.49 9.35
C LEU A 592 -21.39 -23.48 10.50
N ARG A 593 -22.06 -23.32 11.65
CA ARG A 593 -21.88 -24.22 12.81
C ARG A 593 -22.47 -25.60 12.61
N SER A 594 -23.56 -25.71 11.85
CA SER A 594 -24.20 -27.00 11.54
C SER A 594 -23.50 -27.78 10.43
N GLY A 595 -22.49 -27.21 9.77
CA GLY A 595 -21.79 -27.85 8.65
C GLY A 595 -22.66 -28.11 7.42
N SER A 596 -23.83 -27.45 7.34
CA SER A 596 -24.91 -27.78 6.40
C SER A 596 -25.06 -26.74 5.28
N LEU A 597 -23.99 -26.05 4.89
CA LEU A 597 -24.04 -25.07 3.81
C LEU A 597 -24.17 -25.78 2.46
N SER A 598 -25.40 -26.08 2.06
CA SER A 598 -25.73 -26.29 0.66
C SER A 598 -25.80 -24.91 0.00
N THR A 599 -24.70 -24.49 -0.60
CA THR A 599 -24.54 -23.11 -1.12
C THR A 599 -25.33 -22.80 -2.37
N ASP A 600 -25.89 -23.81 -3.01
CA ASP A 600 -26.81 -23.67 -4.14
C ASP A 600 -28.17 -23.08 -3.69
N GLU A 601 -28.42 -22.97 -2.38
CA GLU A 601 -29.63 -22.40 -1.79
C GLU A 601 -29.45 -20.99 -1.19
N LEU A 602 -28.22 -20.46 -1.11
CA LEU A 602 -28.00 -19.13 -0.51
C LEU A 602 -28.48 -18.01 -1.43
N SER A 603 -29.36 -17.16 -0.90
CA SER A 603 -29.76 -15.91 -1.55
C SER A 603 -28.58 -14.94 -1.70
N PRO A 604 -28.61 -14.01 -2.66
CA PRO A 604 -27.52 -13.03 -2.83
C PRO A 604 -27.25 -12.16 -1.58
N ALA A 605 -28.26 -11.93 -0.74
CA ALA A 605 -28.09 -11.24 0.54
C ALA A 605 -27.33 -12.10 1.56
N GLN A 606 -27.64 -13.39 1.63
CA GLN A 606 -26.93 -14.38 2.45
C GLN A 606 -25.46 -14.53 2.00
N TRP A 607 -25.18 -14.55 0.69
CA TRP A 607 -23.81 -14.48 0.17
C TRP A 607 -23.08 -13.23 0.62
N SER A 608 -23.73 -12.07 0.54
CA SER A 608 -23.15 -10.82 1.03
C SER A 608 -22.87 -10.86 2.53
N ALA A 609 -23.70 -11.58 3.31
CA ALA A 609 -23.50 -11.77 4.74
C ALA A 609 -22.32 -12.69 5.04
N LEU A 610 -22.16 -13.77 4.27
CA LEU A 610 -20.98 -14.63 4.35
C LEU A 610 -19.70 -13.84 4.05
N VAL A 611 -19.68 -13.05 2.96
CA VAL A 611 -18.56 -12.15 2.63
C VAL A 611 -18.28 -11.19 3.78
N PHE A 612 -19.31 -10.55 4.35
CA PHE A 612 -19.16 -9.65 5.50
C PHE A 612 -18.56 -10.37 6.72
N ILE A 613 -19.05 -11.56 7.06
CA ILE A 613 -18.56 -12.37 8.19
C ILE A 613 -17.08 -12.72 7.99
N LEU A 614 -16.71 -13.21 6.80
CA LEU A 614 -15.35 -13.64 6.49
C LEU A 614 -14.38 -12.45 6.44
N LEU A 615 -14.74 -11.36 5.75
CA LEU A 615 -13.93 -10.13 5.74
C LEU A 615 -13.84 -9.44 7.10
N SER A 616 -14.72 -9.79 8.03
CA SER A 616 -14.70 -9.29 9.42
C SER A 616 -14.01 -10.25 10.39
N SER A 617 -13.62 -11.45 9.98
CA SER A 617 -12.98 -12.45 10.84
C SER A 617 -11.46 -12.42 10.70
N GLU A 618 -10.74 -12.18 11.78
CA GLU A 618 -9.27 -12.13 11.77
C GLU A 618 -8.59 -13.50 11.60
N LYS A 619 -9.29 -14.59 11.98
CA LYS A 619 -8.75 -15.95 11.92
C LYS A 619 -9.00 -16.61 10.56
N ASP A 620 -10.12 -16.30 9.91
CA ASP A 620 -10.54 -16.96 8.67
C ASP A 620 -9.98 -16.29 7.40
N LEU A 621 -9.35 -15.12 7.53
CA LEU A 621 -8.71 -14.39 6.43
C LEU A 621 -7.28 -14.84 6.12
N ASP A 622 -6.62 -15.64 6.96
CA ASP A 622 -5.23 -16.04 6.68
C ASP A 622 -5.18 -17.17 5.63
N VAL A 623 -6.00 -18.20 5.82
CA VAL A 623 -6.17 -19.29 4.87
C VAL A 623 -7.66 -19.43 4.53
N PHE A 624 -8.02 -18.93 3.35
CA PHE A 624 -9.33 -19.11 2.79
C PHE A 624 -9.38 -20.42 2.01
N ASP A 625 -10.28 -21.31 2.42
CA ASP A 625 -10.50 -22.60 1.78
C ASP A 625 -11.92 -22.61 1.21
N LEU A 626 -12.02 -22.59 -0.12
CA LEU A 626 -13.29 -22.54 -0.81
C LEU A 626 -14.14 -23.78 -0.51
N GLN A 627 -13.53 -24.96 -0.31
CA GLN A 627 -14.24 -26.21 -0.06
C GLN A 627 -14.98 -26.22 1.29
N LYS A 628 -14.54 -25.42 2.27
CA LYS A 628 -15.27 -25.27 3.54
C LYS A 628 -16.65 -24.64 3.37
N TYR A 629 -16.87 -23.96 2.25
CA TYR A 629 -18.12 -23.28 1.93
C TYR A 629 -18.80 -23.95 0.74
N SER A 630 -18.16 -23.95 -0.43
CA SER A 630 -18.71 -24.50 -1.67
C SER A 630 -17.66 -24.65 -2.76
N ALA A 631 -17.57 -25.83 -3.36
CA ALA A 631 -16.75 -26.06 -4.54
C ALA A 631 -17.45 -25.66 -5.86
N SER A 632 -18.15 -24.51 -5.91
CA SER A 632 -18.84 -24.05 -7.11
C SER A 632 -18.27 -22.74 -7.68
N GLU A 633 -18.40 -22.58 -8.99
CA GLU A 633 -17.95 -21.37 -9.70
C GLU A 633 -18.65 -20.10 -9.18
N GLU A 634 -19.98 -20.16 -9.00
CA GLU A 634 -20.75 -19.02 -8.51
C GLU A 634 -20.30 -18.64 -7.09
N ALA A 635 -19.98 -19.62 -6.23
CA ALA A 635 -19.45 -19.35 -4.90
C ALA A 635 -18.10 -18.63 -4.96
N LEU A 636 -17.19 -19.06 -5.84
CA LEU A 636 -15.92 -18.36 -6.06
C LEU A 636 -16.14 -16.91 -6.48
N LEU A 637 -17.01 -16.66 -7.47
CA LEU A 637 -17.29 -15.31 -7.96
C LEU A 637 -17.89 -14.42 -6.86
N ARG A 638 -18.73 -14.97 -5.99
CA ARG A 638 -19.32 -14.27 -4.84
C ARG A 638 -18.31 -14.01 -3.72
N LEU A 639 -17.39 -14.95 -3.50
CA LEU A 639 -16.35 -14.89 -2.46
C LEU A 639 -15.03 -14.31 -2.95
N LEU A 640 -14.94 -13.85 -4.20
CA LEU A 640 -13.76 -13.21 -4.76
C LEU A 640 -13.21 -12.07 -3.88
N PRO A 641 -14.04 -11.22 -3.23
CA PRO A 641 -13.53 -10.23 -2.28
C PRO A 641 -12.75 -10.86 -1.11
N VAL A 642 -13.17 -12.03 -0.64
CA VAL A 642 -12.50 -12.79 0.44
C VAL A 642 -11.20 -13.39 -0.09
N VAL A 643 -11.21 -13.97 -1.29
CA VAL A 643 -10.00 -14.50 -1.95
C VAL A 643 -8.93 -13.40 -2.07
N LYS A 644 -9.30 -12.22 -2.57
CA LYS A 644 -8.38 -11.07 -2.68
C LYS A 644 -7.85 -10.59 -1.33
N ALA A 645 -8.67 -10.65 -0.28
CA ALA A 645 -8.28 -10.21 1.05
C ALA A 645 -7.42 -11.22 1.82
N SER A 646 -7.39 -12.49 1.36
CA SER A 646 -6.73 -13.58 2.07
C SER A 646 -5.26 -13.70 1.72
N ASN A 647 -4.45 -14.21 2.64
CA ASN A 647 -3.02 -14.45 2.42
C ASN A 647 -2.80 -15.73 1.58
N LYS A 648 -3.53 -16.80 1.91
CA LYS A 648 -3.58 -18.05 1.16
C LYS A 648 -5.00 -18.37 0.73
N ALA A 649 -5.19 -18.72 -0.55
CA ALA A 649 -6.46 -19.22 -1.07
C ALA A 649 -6.30 -20.64 -1.63
N LEU A 650 -7.10 -21.57 -1.09
CA LEU A 650 -7.22 -22.95 -1.56
C LEU A 650 -8.50 -23.06 -2.40
N LEU A 651 -8.34 -23.15 -3.72
CA LEU A 651 -9.43 -23.23 -4.68
C LEU A 651 -9.47 -24.59 -5.41
N SER A 652 -8.69 -25.56 -4.94
CA SER A 652 -8.55 -26.90 -5.54
C SER A 652 -9.90 -27.61 -5.72
N HIS A 653 -10.02 -28.40 -6.79
CA HIS A 653 -11.21 -29.19 -7.12
C HIS A 653 -12.49 -28.39 -7.41
N CYS A 654 -12.38 -27.13 -7.83
CA CYS A 654 -13.50 -26.32 -8.34
C CYS A 654 -13.43 -26.22 -9.86
N ASP A 655 -14.53 -26.49 -10.58
CA ASP A 655 -14.57 -26.31 -12.04
C ASP A 655 -14.58 -24.81 -12.40
N LEU A 656 -13.45 -24.31 -12.89
CA LEU A 656 -13.29 -22.89 -13.24
C LEU A 656 -13.49 -22.67 -14.74
N SER A 657 -14.38 -21.75 -15.10
CA SER A 657 -14.48 -21.26 -16.48
C SER A 657 -13.49 -20.12 -16.76
N GLU A 658 -13.38 -19.71 -18.01
CA GLU A 658 -12.59 -18.54 -18.42
C GLU A 658 -13.03 -17.26 -17.69
N ARG A 659 -14.33 -17.11 -17.41
CA ARG A 659 -14.89 -15.97 -16.67
C ARG A 659 -14.31 -15.88 -15.25
N SER A 660 -14.17 -17.03 -14.59
CA SER A 660 -13.59 -17.09 -13.24
C SER A 660 -12.09 -16.87 -13.25
N CYS A 661 -11.40 -17.36 -14.27
CA CYS A 661 -9.97 -17.09 -14.49
C CYS A 661 -9.71 -15.60 -14.73
N GLU A 662 -10.53 -14.92 -15.54
CA GLU A 662 -10.45 -13.47 -15.76
C GLU A 662 -10.68 -12.69 -14.45
N ALA A 663 -11.67 -13.09 -13.66
CA ALA A 663 -11.96 -12.47 -12.37
C ALA A 663 -10.80 -12.65 -11.36
N LEU A 664 -10.18 -13.84 -11.33
CA LEU A 664 -8.98 -14.12 -10.54
C LEU A 664 -7.76 -13.33 -11.03
N ALA A 665 -7.53 -13.24 -12.35
CA ALA A 665 -6.45 -12.46 -12.94
C ALA A 665 -6.60 -10.95 -12.63
N SER A 666 -7.82 -10.43 -12.70
CA SER A 666 -8.16 -9.08 -12.23
C SER A 666 -7.93 -8.91 -10.73
N GLY A 667 -8.12 -9.97 -9.93
CA GLY A 667 -7.75 -10.01 -8.53
C GLY A 667 -6.25 -9.91 -8.29
N LEU A 668 -5.47 -10.74 -8.97
CA LEU A 668 -4.01 -10.79 -8.87
C LEU A 668 -3.36 -9.46 -9.31
N SER A 669 -3.89 -8.84 -10.35
CA SER A 669 -3.40 -7.55 -10.85
C SER A 669 -3.83 -6.34 -10.01
N SER A 670 -4.66 -6.53 -8.98
CA SER A 670 -5.17 -5.46 -8.14
C SER A 670 -4.19 -5.11 -7.02
N GLN A 671 -3.92 -3.81 -6.86
CA GLN A 671 -3.10 -3.28 -5.75
C GLN A 671 -3.65 -3.59 -4.36
N THR A 672 -4.91 -4.00 -4.22
CA THR A 672 -5.52 -4.30 -2.92
C THR A 672 -5.49 -5.78 -2.57
N SER A 673 -4.92 -6.63 -3.43
CA SER A 673 -4.85 -8.08 -3.21
C SER A 673 -3.75 -8.45 -2.22
N ASN A 674 -4.09 -9.16 -1.16
CA ASN A 674 -3.17 -9.67 -0.14
C ASN A 674 -2.65 -11.09 -0.45
N LEU A 675 -3.05 -11.66 -1.58
CA LEU A 675 -2.84 -13.06 -1.90
C LEU A 675 -1.38 -13.35 -2.20
N ARG A 676 -0.73 -14.15 -1.34
CA ARG A 676 0.64 -14.64 -1.49
C ARG A 676 0.71 -16.07 -1.98
N GLN A 677 -0.28 -16.89 -1.63
CA GLN A 677 -0.33 -18.29 -2.00
C GLN A 677 -1.67 -18.61 -2.65
N LEU A 678 -1.64 -19.13 -3.87
CA LEU A 678 -2.83 -19.54 -4.60
C LEU A 678 -2.67 -21.00 -5.01
N ASP A 679 -3.57 -21.84 -4.52
CA ASP A 679 -3.65 -23.24 -4.90
C ASP A 679 -4.86 -23.48 -5.80
N LEU A 680 -4.58 -23.78 -7.06
CA LEU A 680 -5.55 -24.13 -8.10
C LEU A 680 -5.38 -25.60 -8.53
N SER A 681 -4.78 -26.45 -7.69
CA SER A 681 -4.52 -27.84 -8.04
C SER A 681 -5.79 -28.64 -8.35
N ASN A 682 -5.65 -29.62 -9.24
CA ASN A 682 -6.69 -30.54 -9.69
C ASN A 682 -7.92 -29.81 -10.27
N ILE A 683 -7.69 -28.71 -10.99
CA ILE A 683 -8.72 -27.94 -11.71
C ILE A 683 -8.48 -28.04 -13.20
N ASN A 684 -9.54 -28.30 -13.98
CA ASN A 684 -9.46 -28.30 -15.44
C ASN A 684 -9.45 -26.86 -16.01
N LEU A 685 -8.36 -26.12 -15.78
CA LEU A 685 -8.21 -24.73 -16.21
C LEU A 685 -8.14 -24.59 -17.73
N LYS A 686 -7.67 -25.63 -18.44
CA LYS A 686 -7.26 -25.59 -19.86
C LYS A 686 -6.19 -24.51 -20.13
N ASP A 687 -5.62 -24.52 -21.32
CA ASP A 687 -4.58 -23.55 -21.70
C ASP A 687 -5.09 -22.11 -21.70
N SER A 688 -6.37 -21.88 -22.04
CA SER A 688 -6.98 -20.55 -22.04
C SER A 688 -7.11 -19.95 -20.64
N GLY A 689 -7.43 -20.76 -19.62
CA GLY A 689 -7.51 -20.31 -18.23
C GLY A 689 -6.14 -19.89 -17.68
N VAL A 690 -5.10 -20.67 -17.94
CA VAL A 690 -3.74 -20.34 -17.48
C VAL A 690 -3.17 -19.12 -18.21
N LYS A 691 -3.50 -18.94 -19.49
CA LYS A 691 -3.14 -17.72 -20.24
C LYS A 691 -3.73 -16.46 -19.61
N LEU A 692 -5.00 -16.49 -19.21
CA LEU A 692 -5.65 -15.38 -18.50
C LEU A 692 -4.98 -15.10 -17.14
N LEU A 693 -4.69 -16.14 -16.37
CA LEU A 693 -3.98 -16.00 -15.08
C LEU A 693 -2.57 -15.42 -15.27
N SER A 694 -1.87 -15.83 -16.33
CA SER A 694 -0.54 -15.31 -16.68
C SER A 694 -0.53 -13.81 -16.96
N GLU A 695 -1.59 -13.28 -17.59
CA GLU A 695 -1.75 -11.81 -17.75
C GLU A 695 -1.91 -11.09 -16.41
N GLY A 696 -2.60 -11.69 -15.44
CA GLY A 696 -2.68 -11.17 -14.07
C GLY A 696 -1.32 -11.17 -13.37
N LEU A 697 -0.52 -12.23 -13.55
CA LEU A 697 0.82 -12.37 -12.97
C LEU A 697 1.84 -11.36 -13.53
N LYS A 698 1.67 -10.92 -14.78
CA LYS A 698 2.52 -9.88 -15.42
C LYS A 698 2.36 -8.49 -14.79
N SER A 699 1.31 -8.28 -14.02
CA SER A 699 1.05 -6.98 -13.39
C SER A 699 2.15 -6.65 -12.37
N PRO A 700 2.70 -5.42 -12.36
CA PRO A 700 3.64 -4.99 -11.33
C PRO A 700 3.02 -4.91 -9.93
N HIS A 701 1.70 -5.06 -9.83
CA HIS A 701 0.95 -5.09 -8.58
C HIS A 701 0.69 -6.52 -8.06
N CYS A 702 1.05 -7.55 -8.84
CA CYS A 702 0.89 -8.93 -8.41
C CYS A 702 1.89 -9.26 -7.30
N THR A 703 1.41 -9.65 -6.12
CA THR A 703 2.26 -9.95 -4.96
C THR A 703 2.40 -11.44 -4.66
N LEU A 704 1.89 -12.29 -5.56
CA LEU A 704 1.86 -13.74 -5.39
C LEU A 704 3.28 -14.32 -5.32
N GLU A 705 3.53 -15.14 -4.30
CA GLU A 705 4.82 -15.79 -4.04
C GLU A 705 4.79 -17.29 -4.37
N THR A 706 3.65 -17.96 -4.13
CA THR A 706 3.45 -19.38 -4.42
C THR A 706 2.22 -19.57 -5.29
N LEU A 707 2.38 -20.31 -6.39
CA LEU A 707 1.29 -20.75 -7.25
C LEU A 707 1.36 -22.27 -7.44
N SER A 708 0.26 -22.97 -7.15
CA SER A 708 0.12 -24.40 -7.43
C SER A 708 -0.90 -24.61 -8.54
N LEU A 709 -0.46 -25.27 -9.61
CA LEU A 709 -1.27 -25.70 -10.75
C LEU A 709 -1.14 -27.23 -10.98
N SER A 710 -0.74 -27.98 -9.94
CA SER A 710 -0.60 -29.44 -9.99
C SER A 710 -1.90 -30.09 -10.47
N GLY A 711 -1.83 -31.01 -11.44
CA GLY A 711 -3.01 -31.74 -11.95
C GLY A 711 -4.01 -30.91 -12.78
N CYS A 712 -3.56 -29.82 -13.41
CA CYS A 712 -4.41 -28.94 -14.25
C CYS A 712 -4.48 -29.29 -15.75
N LEU A 713 -3.88 -30.40 -16.19
CA LEU A 713 -3.80 -30.82 -17.60
C LEU A 713 -3.13 -29.77 -18.49
N ILE A 714 -1.94 -29.33 -18.06
CA ILE A 714 -1.19 -28.22 -18.69
C ILE A 714 -0.43 -28.71 -19.94
N THR A 715 -0.44 -27.93 -21.02
CA THR A 715 0.35 -28.20 -22.24
C THR A 715 1.60 -27.30 -22.36
N GLU A 716 2.43 -27.52 -23.40
CA GLU A 716 3.63 -26.71 -23.66
C GLU A 716 3.33 -25.23 -24.00
N GLU A 717 2.14 -24.94 -24.58
CA GLU A 717 1.70 -23.56 -24.88
C GLU A 717 1.53 -22.74 -23.60
N CYS A 718 1.01 -23.38 -22.55
CA CYS A 718 0.82 -22.79 -21.24
C CYS A 718 2.17 -22.48 -20.55
N CYS A 719 3.16 -23.38 -20.67
CA CYS A 719 4.51 -23.14 -20.13
C CYS A 719 5.15 -21.87 -20.72
N THR A 720 4.91 -21.59 -21.99
CA THR A 720 5.38 -20.35 -22.65
C THR A 720 4.74 -19.10 -22.05
N SER A 721 3.42 -19.15 -21.79
CA SER A 721 2.69 -18.05 -21.18
C SER A 721 3.17 -17.77 -19.74
N LEU A 722 3.36 -18.82 -18.93
CA LEU A 722 3.89 -18.71 -17.58
C LEU A 722 5.35 -18.21 -17.58
N ALA A 723 6.21 -18.73 -18.45
CA ALA A 723 7.59 -18.26 -18.59
C ALA A 723 7.64 -16.77 -18.92
N SER A 724 6.76 -16.31 -19.82
CA SER A 724 6.64 -14.88 -20.14
C SER A 724 6.25 -14.04 -18.91
N ALA A 725 5.33 -14.54 -18.08
CA ALA A 725 4.93 -13.86 -16.84
C ALA A 725 6.06 -13.83 -15.81
N LEU A 726 6.81 -14.92 -15.65
CA LEU A 726 7.94 -14.99 -14.73
C LEU A 726 9.12 -14.13 -15.17
N SER A 727 9.31 -13.95 -16.48
CA SER A 727 10.32 -13.05 -17.04
C SER A 727 9.96 -11.57 -16.93
N SER A 728 8.69 -11.25 -16.64
CA SER A 728 8.25 -9.88 -16.45
C SER A 728 8.74 -9.35 -15.10
N ASN A 729 9.25 -8.11 -15.08
CA ASN A 729 9.84 -7.50 -13.89
C ASN A 729 8.91 -6.39 -13.36
N PRO A 730 8.50 -6.41 -12.08
CA PRO A 730 8.89 -7.35 -11.02
C PRO A 730 7.99 -8.61 -10.95
N SER A 731 8.58 -9.80 -11.07
CA SER A 731 7.92 -11.05 -10.64
C SER A 731 8.23 -11.29 -9.16
N HIS A 732 7.18 -11.45 -8.36
CA HIS A 732 7.29 -11.80 -6.93
C HIS A 732 7.20 -13.30 -6.67
N LEU A 733 6.94 -14.12 -7.70
CA LEU A 733 6.75 -15.55 -7.57
C LEU A 733 8.09 -16.24 -7.24
N ARG A 734 8.08 -17.06 -6.20
CA ARG A 734 9.24 -17.81 -5.67
C ARG A 734 9.08 -19.32 -5.84
N GLU A 735 7.84 -19.79 -5.82
CA GLU A 735 7.50 -21.21 -5.88
C GLU A 735 6.35 -21.41 -6.88
N LEU A 736 6.58 -22.31 -7.84
CA LEU A 736 5.59 -22.70 -8.85
C LEU A 736 5.54 -24.22 -8.88
N ASP A 737 4.42 -24.79 -8.44
CA ASP A 737 4.17 -26.23 -8.49
C ASP A 737 3.37 -26.57 -9.75
N LEU A 738 4.01 -27.27 -10.68
CA LEU A 738 3.42 -27.76 -11.91
C LEU A 738 3.43 -29.29 -11.98
N ASN A 739 3.48 -30.01 -10.84
CA ASN A 739 3.50 -31.48 -10.82
C ASN A 739 2.25 -32.06 -11.50
N ASP A 740 2.33 -32.20 -12.81
CA ASP A 740 1.36 -32.85 -13.67
C ASP A 740 2.18 -33.82 -14.50
N GLY A 741 1.77 -35.09 -14.52
CA GLY A 741 2.52 -36.17 -15.18
C GLY A 741 2.63 -36.03 -16.71
N SER A 742 2.25 -34.86 -17.24
CA SER A 742 2.14 -34.46 -18.64
C SER A 742 3.25 -33.49 -19.09
N ILE A 743 3.97 -32.81 -18.18
CA ILE A 743 5.00 -31.83 -18.56
C ILE A 743 6.26 -32.55 -19.02
N THR A 744 6.58 -32.40 -20.31
CA THR A 744 7.79 -32.95 -20.92
C THR A 744 9.03 -32.17 -20.44
N ALA A 745 10.22 -32.77 -20.57
CA ALA A 745 11.48 -32.07 -20.30
C ALA A 745 11.66 -30.79 -21.15
N ALA A 746 11.00 -30.71 -22.32
CA ALA A 746 10.99 -29.51 -23.16
C ALA A 746 10.21 -28.34 -22.53
N GLY A 747 9.08 -28.63 -21.86
CA GLY A 747 8.32 -27.64 -21.09
C GLY A 747 9.11 -27.07 -19.90
N LEU A 748 9.94 -27.89 -19.25
CA LEU A 748 10.83 -27.45 -18.16
C LEU A 748 11.97 -26.55 -18.65
N CYS A 749 12.44 -26.72 -19.89
CA CYS A 749 13.50 -25.91 -20.47
C CYS A 749 13.07 -24.45 -20.73
N LEU A 750 11.77 -24.19 -20.91
CA LEU A 750 11.23 -22.83 -21.08
C LEU A 750 11.41 -21.95 -19.83
N PHE A 751 11.55 -22.56 -18.65
CA PHE A 751 11.72 -21.86 -17.39
C PHE A 751 13.19 -21.61 -17.01
N SER A 752 14.15 -22.19 -17.73
CA SER A 752 15.58 -22.14 -17.38
C SER A 752 16.48 -21.81 -18.60
N PRO A 753 16.48 -20.56 -19.10
CA PRO A 753 17.44 -20.12 -20.11
C PRO A 753 18.92 -20.21 -19.66
N SER A 754 19.18 -20.48 -18.37
CA SER A 754 20.50 -20.75 -17.80
C SER A 754 21.13 -22.09 -18.22
N ASP A 755 20.35 -23.04 -18.73
CA ASP A 755 20.83 -24.40 -19.04
C ASP A 755 21.40 -24.52 -20.49
N SER A 756 21.37 -23.42 -21.24
CA SER A 756 21.95 -23.30 -22.58
C SER A 756 23.47 -23.35 -22.54
N CYS A 757 24.06 -24.31 -23.24
CA CYS A 757 25.50 -24.56 -23.27
C CYS A 757 26.11 -24.06 -24.59
N GLN A 758 27.04 -23.10 -24.52
CA GLN A 758 27.88 -22.75 -25.67
C GLN A 758 28.99 -23.78 -25.84
N LEU A 759 28.84 -24.64 -26.86
CA LEU A 759 29.81 -25.68 -27.18
C LEU A 759 30.99 -25.14 -27.99
N THR A 760 32.18 -25.68 -27.72
CA THR A 760 33.42 -25.40 -28.44
C THR A 760 34.03 -26.71 -28.93
N ILE A 761 34.41 -26.78 -30.20
CA ILE A 761 35.04 -27.97 -30.80
C ILE A 761 36.45 -28.16 -30.26
N ASP A 762 36.81 -29.41 -29.88
CA ASP A 762 38.18 -29.75 -29.49
C ASP A 762 39.00 -30.12 -30.73
N THR A 763 39.76 -29.14 -31.23
CA THR A 763 40.64 -29.25 -32.41
C THR A 763 41.68 -30.37 -32.32
N ASN A 764 42.02 -30.84 -31.11
CA ASN A 764 42.93 -31.97 -30.91
C ASN A 764 42.31 -33.32 -31.30
N THR A 765 40.99 -33.38 -31.39
CA THR A 765 40.24 -34.61 -31.68
C THR A 765 39.88 -34.75 -33.15
N VAL A 766 39.85 -33.64 -33.88
CA VAL A 766 39.29 -33.52 -35.23
C VAL A 766 40.02 -34.40 -36.25
N HIS A 767 39.30 -35.28 -36.93
CA HIS A 767 39.88 -36.06 -38.02
C HIS A 767 40.42 -35.16 -39.14
N THR A 768 41.54 -35.53 -39.76
CA THR A 768 42.23 -34.76 -40.82
C THR A 768 41.45 -34.56 -42.12
N LYS A 769 40.23 -35.07 -42.21
CA LYS A 769 39.35 -34.90 -43.38
C LYS A 769 38.10 -34.08 -43.03
N LEU A 770 38.09 -33.49 -41.83
CA LEU A 770 37.08 -32.53 -41.42
C LEU A 770 37.71 -31.14 -41.48
N GLN A 771 37.08 -30.22 -42.20
CA GLN A 771 37.45 -28.82 -42.23
C GLN A 771 36.58 -28.06 -41.24
N LEU A 772 37.22 -27.26 -40.39
CA LEU A 772 36.53 -26.31 -39.51
C LEU A 772 36.44 -24.95 -40.20
N SER A 773 35.27 -24.32 -40.10
CA SER A 773 34.99 -22.99 -40.63
C SER A 773 34.07 -22.23 -39.66
N ASP A 774 33.81 -20.96 -39.95
CA ASP A 774 32.94 -20.09 -39.14
C ASP A 774 33.36 -20.06 -37.66
N ASN A 775 34.59 -19.60 -37.39
CA ASN A 775 35.21 -19.59 -36.05
C ASN A 775 35.14 -20.96 -35.33
N ASN A 776 35.35 -22.05 -36.06
CA ASN A 776 35.26 -23.43 -35.57
C ASN A 776 33.86 -23.82 -35.06
N ARG A 777 32.79 -23.15 -35.51
CA ARG A 777 31.40 -23.55 -35.22
C ARG A 777 30.81 -24.44 -36.31
N LYS A 778 31.36 -24.43 -37.52
CA LYS A 778 30.91 -25.26 -38.65
C LYS A 778 31.95 -26.30 -39.05
N VAL A 779 31.52 -27.54 -39.19
CA VAL A 779 32.34 -28.71 -39.54
C VAL A 779 31.84 -29.25 -40.86
N THR A 780 32.75 -29.42 -41.83
CA THR A 780 32.43 -29.96 -43.15
C THR A 780 33.39 -31.08 -43.51
N ARG A 781 32.88 -32.16 -44.09
CA ARG A 781 33.71 -33.25 -44.58
C ARG A 781 34.27 -32.89 -45.97
N VAL A 782 35.59 -32.93 -46.10
CA VAL A 782 36.34 -32.65 -47.32
C VAL A 782 37.23 -33.83 -47.70
N GLU A 783 37.62 -33.93 -48.97
CA GLU A 783 38.53 -34.99 -49.41
C GLU A 783 40.00 -34.64 -49.20
N GLU A 784 40.35 -33.35 -49.21
CA GLU A 784 41.71 -32.88 -48.93
C GLU A 784 42.08 -33.06 -47.46
N VAL A 785 43.30 -33.54 -47.22
CA VAL A 785 43.86 -33.68 -45.89
C VAL A 785 44.13 -32.30 -45.29
N GLN A 786 43.42 -31.98 -44.21
CA GLN A 786 43.56 -30.76 -43.44
C GLN A 786 44.78 -30.82 -42.52
N SER A 787 45.50 -29.69 -42.44
CA SER A 787 46.75 -29.59 -41.68
C SER A 787 46.47 -29.30 -40.19
N TYR A 788 46.22 -30.36 -39.41
CA TYR A 788 46.15 -30.29 -37.96
C TYR A 788 47.41 -30.89 -37.30
N PRO A 789 47.89 -30.35 -36.16
CA PRO A 789 48.99 -30.95 -35.42
C PRO A 789 48.68 -32.39 -35.00
N ASP A 790 49.67 -33.29 -35.04
CA ASP A 790 49.44 -34.64 -34.54
C ASP A 790 49.15 -34.62 -33.02
N HIS A 791 48.21 -35.46 -32.59
CA HIS A 791 47.75 -35.51 -31.20
C HIS A 791 47.19 -36.90 -30.86
N PRO A 792 47.48 -37.46 -29.66
CA PRO A 792 47.01 -38.79 -29.28
C PRO A 792 45.47 -38.93 -29.31
N ASP A 793 44.76 -37.88 -28.92
CA ASP A 793 43.29 -37.82 -28.90
C ASP A 793 42.62 -37.63 -30.28
N ARG A 794 43.38 -37.60 -31.39
CA ARG A 794 42.85 -37.37 -32.74
C ARG A 794 42.22 -38.63 -33.33
N PHE A 795 41.00 -38.52 -33.88
CA PHE A 795 40.40 -39.60 -34.66
C PHE A 795 41.18 -39.81 -35.98
N ASP A 796 41.58 -41.04 -36.27
CA ASP A 796 42.43 -41.39 -37.42
C ASP A 796 41.73 -42.20 -38.53
N VAL A 797 40.67 -42.94 -38.20
CA VAL A 797 39.97 -43.82 -39.16
C VAL A 797 38.71 -43.17 -39.74
N HIS A 798 37.89 -42.53 -38.90
CA HIS A 798 36.57 -42.03 -39.29
C HIS A 798 36.44 -40.52 -39.07
N PRO A 799 35.73 -39.78 -39.95
CA PRO A 799 35.51 -38.33 -39.82
C PRO A 799 34.66 -37.97 -38.60
N GLN A 800 35.28 -37.93 -37.44
CA GLN A 800 34.66 -37.67 -36.15
C GLN A 800 35.45 -36.62 -35.37
N LEU A 801 34.76 -35.99 -34.41
CA LEU A 801 35.35 -35.09 -33.43
C LEU A 801 34.52 -35.06 -32.15
N LEU A 802 35.13 -34.56 -31.07
CA LEU A 802 34.46 -34.21 -29.82
C LEU A 802 34.56 -32.70 -29.55
N CYS A 803 33.61 -32.19 -28.79
CA CYS A 803 33.66 -30.87 -28.18
C CYS A 803 34.51 -30.90 -26.90
N ARG A 804 35.06 -29.76 -26.53
CA ARG A 804 35.90 -29.58 -25.34
C ARG A 804 35.08 -29.55 -24.03
N ASN A 805 33.81 -29.14 -24.12
CA ASN A 805 32.93 -28.95 -22.98
C ASN A 805 32.52 -30.31 -22.40
N GLY A 806 32.94 -30.59 -21.16
CA GLY A 806 32.36 -31.66 -20.36
C GLY A 806 30.99 -31.21 -19.83
N LEU A 807 29.96 -32.01 -20.07
CA LEU A 807 28.60 -31.71 -19.62
C LEU A 807 28.47 -32.04 -18.13
N THR A 808 27.98 -31.09 -17.34
CA THR A 808 27.74 -31.24 -15.90
C THR A 808 26.37 -30.67 -15.55
N GLY A 809 25.56 -31.42 -14.80
CA GLY A 809 24.19 -31.00 -14.46
C GLY A 809 23.23 -31.18 -15.64
N ARG A 810 22.41 -30.16 -15.91
CA ARG A 810 21.47 -30.10 -17.04
C ARG A 810 22.08 -29.26 -18.16
N CYS A 811 22.11 -29.81 -19.37
CA CYS A 811 22.75 -29.18 -20.51
C CYS A 811 21.85 -29.25 -21.74
N TYR A 812 21.70 -28.12 -22.42
CA TYR A 812 20.97 -27.99 -23.66
C TYR A 812 21.84 -27.34 -24.74
N TRP A 813 21.81 -27.87 -25.96
CA TRP A 813 22.39 -27.21 -27.13
C TRP A 813 21.66 -27.60 -28.42
N GLU A 814 21.85 -26.77 -29.44
CA GLU A 814 21.28 -26.98 -30.77
C GLU A 814 22.35 -27.05 -31.85
N VAL A 815 22.06 -27.82 -32.89
CA VAL A 815 22.88 -27.92 -34.08
C VAL A 815 22.02 -27.90 -35.34
N GLU A 816 22.57 -27.27 -36.37
CA GLU A 816 22.04 -27.31 -37.73
C GLU A 816 22.90 -28.22 -38.59
N TRP A 817 22.29 -29.05 -39.44
CA TRP A 817 23.03 -29.98 -40.30
C TRP A 817 22.62 -29.92 -41.77
N ARG A 818 23.46 -30.51 -42.61
CA ARG A 818 23.21 -30.78 -44.03
C ARG A 818 23.87 -32.09 -44.42
N GLY A 819 23.19 -32.91 -45.21
CA GLY A 819 23.62 -34.24 -45.61
C GLY A 819 23.53 -35.26 -44.46
N ASP A 820 24.41 -36.25 -44.51
CA ASP A 820 24.48 -37.36 -43.57
C ASP A 820 25.39 -37.02 -42.38
N VAL A 821 24.81 -36.90 -41.18
CA VAL A 821 25.54 -36.58 -39.96
C VAL A 821 25.10 -37.44 -38.78
N TYR A 822 26.01 -37.67 -37.84
CA TYR A 822 25.68 -38.20 -36.52
C TYR A 822 25.92 -37.14 -35.47
N ILE A 823 24.89 -36.88 -34.66
CA ILE A 823 24.93 -35.98 -33.52
C ILE A 823 25.00 -36.85 -32.28
N SER A 824 26.09 -36.74 -31.52
CA SER A 824 26.45 -37.74 -30.53
C SER A 824 26.81 -37.12 -29.17
N VAL A 825 26.68 -37.92 -28.13
CA VAL A 825 27.21 -37.66 -26.80
C VAL A 825 28.03 -38.88 -26.40
N SER A 826 29.25 -38.67 -25.88
CA SER A 826 30.18 -39.75 -25.59
C SER A 826 31.05 -39.49 -24.38
N TYR A 827 31.52 -40.55 -23.73
CA TYR A 827 32.62 -40.43 -22.78
C TYR A 827 33.93 -40.11 -23.48
N ARG A 828 34.82 -39.42 -22.75
CA ARG A 828 36.13 -39.05 -23.30
C ARG A 828 37.00 -40.27 -23.63
N SER A 829 36.77 -41.40 -22.96
CA SER A 829 37.50 -42.67 -23.10
C SER A 829 37.25 -43.42 -24.40
N ILE A 830 36.34 -42.93 -25.27
CA ILE A 830 36.04 -43.59 -26.54
C ILE A 830 37.32 -43.84 -27.32
N ARG A 831 37.45 -45.05 -27.89
CA ARG A 831 38.60 -45.43 -28.70
C ARG A 831 38.64 -44.54 -29.95
N ARG A 832 39.82 -44.00 -30.29
CA ARG A 832 39.97 -43.05 -31.40
C ARG A 832 40.93 -43.51 -32.48
N LYS A 833 41.62 -44.62 -32.23
CA LYS A 833 42.71 -45.17 -33.05
C LYS A 833 42.44 -46.61 -33.45
N GLY A 834 42.77 -46.93 -34.71
CA GLY A 834 42.72 -48.27 -35.27
C GLY A 834 41.40 -48.62 -35.96
N HIS A 835 41.45 -49.62 -36.84
CA HIS A 835 40.31 -50.08 -37.64
C HIS A 835 39.42 -51.05 -36.85
N SER A 836 38.72 -50.54 -35.83
CA SER A 836 37.64 -51.24 -35.12
C SER A 836 36.38 -50.38 -35.11
N ASP A 837 35.22 -51.02 -35.20
CA ASP A 837 33.93 -50.35 -35.04
C ASP A 837 33.75 -49.72 -33.65
N ASP A 838 34.55 -50.12 -32.65
CA ASP A 838 34.57 -49.49 -31.32
C ASP A 838 34.91 -48.00 -31.38
N CYS A 839 35.54 -47.54 -32.45
CA CYS A 839 35.90 -46.13 -32.64
C CYS A 839 34.76 -45.28 -33.18
N LEU A 840 33.62 -45.87 -33.53
CA LEU A 840 32.47 -45.21 -34.15
C LEU A 840 31.43 -44.77 -33.12
N PHE A 841 30.99 -43.52 -33.20
CA PHE A 841 29.88 -43.04 -32.39
C PHE A 841 28.61 -43.86 -32.63
N GLY A 842 27.99 -44.34 -31.55
CA GLY A 842 26.80 -45.18 -31.53
C GLY A 842 27.08 -46.70 -31.64
N SER A 843 28.26 -47.09 -32.12
CA SER A 843 28.68 -48.49 -32.25
C SER A 843 29.53 -48.96 -31.07
N ASN A 844 29.30 -48.41 -29.88
CA ASN A 844 29.95 -48.85 -28.64
C ASN A 844 29.04 -48.49 -27.45
N ASP A 845 29.41 -48.96 -26.27
CA ASP A 845 28.73 -48.66 -25.01
C ASP A 845 29.13 -47.29 -24.41
N GLN A 846 30.06 -46.57 -25.05
CA GLN A 846 30.58 -45.28 -24.59
C GLN A 846 29.97 -44.06 -25.30
N SER A 847 29.03 -44.28 -26.21
CA SER A 847 28.42 -43.20 -26.99
C SER A 847 26.97 -43.48 -27.37
N TRP A 848 26.21 -42.40 -27.49
CA TRP A 848 24.80 -42.36 -27.92
C TRP A 848 24.67 -41.38 -29.06
N SER A 849 24.05 -41.80 -30.16
CA SER A 849 24.08 -41.01 -31.40
C SER A 849 22.71 -40.96 -32.08
N LEU A 850 22.39 -39.81 -32.66
CA LEU A 850 21.30 -39.59 -33.58
C LEU A 850 21.84 -39.51 -35.00
N TRP A 851 21.35 -40.37 -35.90
CA TRP A 851 21.68 -40.31 -37.33
C TRP A 851 20.65 -39.48 -38.09
N CYS A 852 21.12 -38.45 -38.80
CA CYS A 852 20.31 -37.54 -39.60
C CYS A 852 20.75 -37.54 -41.07
N THR A 853 19.78 -37.36 -41.97
CA THR A 853 19.97 -37.15 -43.41
C THR A 853 19.28 -35.84 -43.84
N ASP A 854 19.35 -35.45 -45.11
CA ASP A 854 18.65 -34.27 -45.64
C ASP A 854 17.11 -34.35 -45.54
N ASP A 855 16.56 -35.56 -45.42
CA ASP A 855 15.13 -35.78 -45.20
C ASP A 855 14.74 -35.77 -43.71
N GLY A 856 15.71 -35.59 -42.81
CA GLY A 856 15.50 -35.57 -41.37
C GLY A 856 16.21 -36.65 -40.55
N PRO A 857 15.94 -36.74 -39.23
CA PRO A 857 16.46 -37.79 -38.35
C PRO A 857 15.87 -39.17 -38.70
N ARG A 858 16.73 -40.19 -38.77
CA ARG A 858 16.36 -41.55 -39.24
C ARG A 858 16.31 -42.57 -38.11
N SER A 859 17.37 -42.62 -37.30
CA SER A 859 17.48 -43.59 -36.21
C SER A 859 18.45 -43.11 -35.13
N VAL A 860 18.32 -43.70 -33.96
CA VAL A 860 19.29 -43.56 -32.87
C VAL A 860 20.11 -44.82 -32.72
N TRP A 861 21.35 -44.67 -32.25
CA TRP A 861 22.35 -45.72 -32.13
C TRP A 861 23.03 -45.70 -30.77
N HIS A 862 23.11 -46.87 -30.14
CA HIS A 862 23.91 -47.12 -28.94
C HIS A 862 24.29 -48.60 -28.86
N ASN A 863 25.55 -48.91 -28.55
CA ASN A 863 26.06 -50.27 -28.41
C ASN A 863 25.67 -51.20 -29.57
N TYR A 864 25.89 -50.74 -30.81
CA TYR A 864 25.52 -51.41 -32.07
C TYR A 864 24.02 -51.65 -32.29
N ARG A 865 23.15 -51.16 -31.40
CA ARG A 865 21.71 -51.26 -31.56
C ARG A 865 21.17 -50.01 -32.23
N GLN A 866 20.51 -50.21 -33.36
CA GLN A 866 19.79 -49.19 -34.09
C GLN A 866 18.30 -49.23 -33.72
N THR A 867 17.73 -48.09 -33.37
CA THR A 867 16.28 -47.91 -33.19
C THR A 867 15.77 -46.89 -34.21
N SER A 868 14.89 -47.29 -35.11
CA SER A 868 14.29 -46.40 -36.11
C SER A 868 13.36 -45.37 -35.46
N ILE A 869 13.42 -44.11 -35.91
CA ILE A 869 12.51 -43.06 -35.48
C ILE A 869 11.28 -43.08 -36.40
N SER A 870 10.09 -43.35 -35.84
CA SER A 870 8.84 -43.37 -36.59
C SER A 870 8.52 -41.97 -37.11
N SER A 871 8.48 -41.79 -38.42
CA SER A 871 8.15 -40.52 -39.08
C SER A 871 6.64 -40.26 -39.07
N SER A 872 6.03 -40.09 -37.90
CA SER A 872 4.61 -39.76 -37.77
C SER A 872 4.40 -38.26 -37.58
N SER A 873 4.65 -37.48 -38.65
CA SER A 873 4.12 -36.11 -38.86
C SER A 873 4.72 -35.48 -40.12
N SER A 874 4.30 -35.96 -41.30
CA SER A 874 4.59 -35.29 -42.57
C SER A 874 3.36 -34.57 -43.09
N SER A 875 3.17 -33.31 -42.66
CA SER A 875 2.36 -32.34 -43.41
C SER A 875 2.73 -30.88 -43.11
N SER A 876 4.00 -30.56 -42.82
CA SER A 876 4.51 -29.18 -42.85
C SER A 876 5.72 -29.07 -43.79
N SER A 877 5.58 -28.26 -44.82
CA SER A 877 6.45 -28.12 -46.01
C SER A 877 7.76 -27.36 -45.76
N SER A 878 8.39 -27.53 -44.61
CA SER A 878 9.75 -27.04 -44.36
C SER A 878 10.47 -28.02 -43.45
N VAL A 879 11.25 -28.94 -44.03
CA VAL A 879 12.15 -29.80 -43.26
C VAL A 879 13.22 -28.90 -42.65
N SER A 880 13.08 -28.58 -41.37
CA SER A 880 14.12 -27.87 -40.62
C SER A 880 15.19 -28.88 -40.23
N ASN A 881 16.40 -28.72 -40.78
CA ASN A 881 17.57 -29.52 -40.44
C ASN A 881 18.26 -28.99 -39.16
N ARG A 882 17.47 -28.73 -38.11
CA ARG A 882 17.94 -28.38 -36.77
C ARG A 882 17.51 -29.42 -35.74
N ALA A 883 18.44 -29.79 -34.87
CA ALA A 883 18.23 -30.75 -33.80
C ALA A 883 18.70 -30.14 -32.48
N ALA A 884 17.93 -30.40 -31.43
CA ALA A 884 18.30 -30.04 -30.07
C ALA A 884 18.62 -31.30 -29.26
N VAL A 885 19.61 -31.18 -28.38
CA VAL A 885 20.04 -32.25 -27.49
C VAL A 885 19.94 -31.76 -26.06
N TYR A 886 19.28 -32.55 -25.22
CA TYR A 886 19.14 -32.29 -23.79
C TYR A 886 19.72 -33.44 -22.98
N VAL A 887 20.55 -33.10 -21.99
CA VAL A 887 21.18 -34.06 -21.08
C VAL A 887 20.89 -33.65 -19.65
N ASP A 888 20.31 -34.54 -18.86
CA ASP A 888 20.21 -34.43 -17.40
C ASP A 888 21.15 -35.46 -16.77
N CYS A 889 22.36 -35.02 -16.40
CA CYS A 889 23.38 -35.92 -15.87
C CYS A 889 22.97 -36.56 -14.53
N PRO A 890 22.39 -35.82 -13.56
CA PRO A 890 21.86 -36.43 -12.32
C PRO A 890 20.73 -37.43 -12.53
N ALA A 891 19.79 -37.15 -13.43
CA ALA A 891 18.66 -38.04 -13.71
C ALA A 891 19.03 -39.22 -14.61
N GLY A 892 20.17 -39.15 -15.31
CA GLY A 892 20.61 -40.21 -16.22
C GLY A 892 19.82 -40.21 -17.53
N THR A 893 19.44 -39.04 -18.02
CA THR A 893 18.57 -38.90 -19.20
C THR A 893 19.28 -38.16 -20.33
N LEU A 894 19.23 -38.70 -21.54
CA LEU A 894 19.67 -38.05 -22.78
C LEU A 894 18.53 -38.08 -23.80
N SER A 895 18.08 -36.90 -24.24
CA SER A 895 16.96 -36.74 -25.16
C SER A 895 17.38 -35.98 -26.42
N PHE A 896 16.87 -36.45 -27.57
CA PHE A 896 17.04 -35.83 -28.87
C PHE A 896 15.70 -35.27 -29.37
N TYR A 897 15.74 -34.06 -29.94
CA TYR A 897 14.57 -33.36 -30.48
C TYR A 897 14.88 -32.81 -31.88
N ARG A 898 13.86 -32.71 -32.73
CA ARG A 898 13.88 -31.93 -33.97
C ARG A 898 13.29 -30.55 -33.69
N VAL A 899 13.93 -29.49 -34.18
CA VAL A 899 13.47 -28.10 -34.01
C VAL A 899 12.70 -27.67 -35.26
N SER A 900 11.41 -27.36 -35.14
CA SER A 900 10.54 -26.94 -36.25
C SER A 900 9.74 -25.70 -35.87
N SER A 901 9.87 -24.59 -36.60
CA SER A 901 9.12 -23.34 -36.34
C SER A 901 9.08 -22.94 -34.86
N ASP A 902 10.25 -22.97 -34.20
CA ASP A 902 10.44 -22.69 -32.76
C ASP A 902 9.71 -23.64 -31.79
N THR A 903 9.29 -24.82 -32.25
CA THR A 903 8.77 -25.93 -31.41
C THR A 903 9.75 -27.12 -31.41
N LEU A 904 9.87 -27.80 -30.27
CA LEU A 904 10.72 -28.98 -30.09
C LEU A 904 9.89 -30.26 -30.25
N ILE A 905 10.13 -31.02 -31.32
CA ILE A 905 9.50 -32.32 -31.57
C ILE A 905 10.41 -33.41 -30.99
N HIS A 906 9.92 -34.14 -29.98
CA HIS A 906 10.68 -35.25 -29.37
C HIS A 906 10.94 -36.38 -30.37
N LEU A 907 12.18 -36.88 -30.39
CA LEU A 907 12.59 -37.99 -31.26
C LEU A 907 12.84 -39.26 -30.45
N HIS A 908 13.66 -39.19 -29.41
CA HIS A 908 14.03 -40.34 -28.59
C HIS A 908 14.67 -39.92 -27.26
N THR A 909 14.54 -40.77 -26.25
CA THR A 909 15.20 -40.61 -24.95
C THR A 909 15.91 -41.90 -24.53
N PHE A 910 17.19 -41.79 -24.22
CA PHE A 910 17.97 -42.81 -23.53
C PHE A 910 17.90 -42.58 -22.01
N ASN A 911 17.53 -43.62 -21.28
CA ASN A 911 17.61 -43.66 -19.82
C ASN A 911 18.76 -44.59 -19.43
N THR A 912 19.78 -44.05 -18.77
CA THR A 912 20.99 -44.78 -18.39
C THR A 912 21.71 -44.10 -17.23
N THR A 913 22.58 -44.83 -16.53
CA THR A 913 23.43 -44.23 -15.49
C THR A 913 24.76 -43.79 -16.11
N PHE A 914 25.01 -42.48 -16.17
CA PHE A 914 26.27 -41.97 -16.68
C PHE A 914 27.39 -42.17 -15.66
N THR A 915 28.44 -42.90 -16.04
CA THR A 915 29.55 -43.30 -15.17
C THR A 915 30.75 -42.35 -15.28
N GLN A 916 30.79 -41.51 -16.32
CA GLN A 916 31.85 -40.53 -16.56
C GLN A 916 31.25 -39.23 -17.12
N THR A 917 32.06 -38.17 -17.15
CA THR A 917 31.68 -36.91 -17.81
C THR A 917 31.42 -37.13 -19.30
N LEU A 918 30.31 -36.59 -19.78
CA LEU A 918 29.88 -36.67 -21.17
C LEU A 918 30.42 -35.50 -21.98
N TYR A 919 30.67 -35.74 -23.26
CA TYR A 919 31.16 -34.75 -24.22
C TYR A 919 30.33 -34.84 -25.51
N PRO A 920 29.80 -33.73 -26.04
CA PRO A 920 29.17 -33.71 -27.35
C PRO A 920 30.17 -34.09 -28.45
N GLY A 921 29.70 -34.73 -29.50
CA GLY A 921 30.53 -35.17 -30.63
C GLY A 921 29.75 -35.22 -31.93
N PHE A 922 30.48 -35.18 -33.04
CA PHE A 922 29.89 -35.19 -34.38
C PHE A 922 30.65 -36.12 -35.31
N ARG A 923 29.90 -36.85 -36.16
CA ARG A 923 30.44 -37.57 -37.33
C ARG A 923 29.83 -36.99 -38.59
N VAL A 924 30.65 -36.71 -39.60
CA VAL A 924 30.20 -36.04 -40.82
C VAL A 924 30.60 -36.85 -42.05
N TRP A 925 29.64 -37.23 -42.89
CA TRP A 925 29.87 -37.98 -44.13
C TRP A 925 30.18 -37.08 -45.32
N SER A 926 30.61 -37.67 -46.45
CA SER A 926 31.04 -36.90 -47.63
C SER A 926 29.90 -35.99 -48.14
N GLY A 927 30.24 -34.75 -48.51
CA GLY A 927 29.26 -33.73 -48.93
C GLY A 927 28.39 -33.15 -47.81
N SER A 928 28.63 -33.53 -46.54
CA SER A 928 27.79 -33.16 -45.39
C SER A 928 28.47 -32.12 -44.49
N SER A 929 27.67 -31.41 -43.69
CA SER A 929 28.17 -30.43 -42.72
C SER A 929 27.29 -30.34 -41.48
N VAL A 930 27.86 -29.95 -40.33
CA VAL A 930 27.14 -29.64 -39.09
C VAL A 930 27.64 -28.32 -38.51
N SER A 931 26.75 -27.50 -37.99
CA SER A 931 27.03 -26.19 -37.41
C SER A 931 26.42 -26.09 -36.01
N LEU A 932 27.20 -25.60 -35.05
CA LEU A 932 26.73 -25.28 -33.71
C LEU A 932 25.95 -23.96 -33.74
N CYS A 933 24.73 -23.94 -33.21
CA CYS A 933 23.90 -22.72 -33.15
C CYS A 933 24.38 -21.74 -32.06
#